data_AF-A0A9D8KRL5-F1
#
_entry.id   AF-A0A9D8KRL5-F1
#
_cell.length_a   1.000
_cell.length_b   1.000
_cell.length_c   1.000
_cell.angle_alpha   90.00
_cell.angle_beta   90.00
_cell.angle_gamma   90.00
#
_symmetry.space_group_name_H-M   'P 1'
#
loop_
_entity.id
_entity.type
_entity.pdbx_description
1 polymer ?
#
loop_
_entity_poly.entity_id
_entity_poly.type
_entity_poly.pdbx_seq_one_letter_code
_entity_poly.pdbx_strand_id
1 'polypeptide(L)'
;MSSPSSLNDARWSAAHPDGKPPTPGASGLTAPAAWPLALTALALLAHAPMLPLPAWLPLGLALASRRLPRRPWAGGLRLAGLLVCCTVAGQVFGWLSSDALRLSLLATLALKWAESRSQREYALVAAAACVAVAVGLLHWSGGVGLLFVVLSACLLVAVYSGFSPPDGSTTPLHKGLGILREAAQRLLVTLPLAAVLFLFFPRIPGPLWDIGMTFGLPLPASIEKSNQGLGISGRLKPGQTQTGASDGQAVLVAEFRDWVPPTSLLYWRGPVFYDFDGQEWRLDADYTAGNGRRIMQAGWRRSADFRAGLQSASQEVHYRIRLTPHGGLWLYGLDLPARLTTESFIAADWQVLAHLPVREEISYELSSWLEWTAGGELLPALRQRALALPQDSNPRLRAFGAALTSAGDTDTVLQQALATLANGGYRVRDRFTPPTGADALDTFWFETREGNAEFFAASFVVLMRAAGIPARLVTGYRGGKLMALTDYVLVKRSHAHAWVEIWDQGKGWRRVDPIDIVFTVPQDELGAVRTHMQAEALTVEVLAREADAPLATGRLTVIDNRIDTATGTVRMKAEVPNDTQTLWPNQLVEVRMLLETRRGALVVPDAAVQQGPDGAFVYVIVDHHAVVRPVRIERIVGELAIVAEGVTPADEVVSEGHSRLRPDAEVRLEGDPVPGGPGGDNTGAGNTGTGNAGGAASGRAGGAASEGAGPRGEAPRPR
;
A
#
# COMPACT_ATOMS: atom_id res chain seq x y z
N MET A 1 82.40 1.82 -18.87
CA MET A 1 82.69 1.31 -17.51
C MET A 1 81.92 2.17 -16.51
N SER A 2 81.27 1.53 -15.53
CA SER A 2 80.87 2.05 -14.19
C SER A 2 80.39 3.52 -14.02
N SER A 3 79.10 3.67 -13.70
CA SER A 3 78.49 4.76 -12.90
C SER A 3 78.90 4.69 -11.40
N PRO A 4 78.31 5.42 -10.41
CA PRO A 4 77.57 6.71 -10.39
C PRO A 4 78.01 7.66 -9.21
N SER A 5 77.14 8.61 -8.80
CA SER A 5 77.05 9.34 -7.49
C SER A 5 77.94 10.59 -7.30
N SER A 6 77.59 11.61 -6.48
CA SER A 6 76.28 12.12 -5.99
C SER A 6 76.45 13.44 -5.20
N LEU A 7 75.38 14.25 -5.11
CA LEU A 7 75.02 15.16 -3.98
C LEU A 7 75.90 16.41 -3.67
N ASN A 8 75.18 17.45 -3.22
CA ASN A 8 75.60 18.65 -2.45
C ASN A 8 76.87 19.41 -2.84
N ASP A 9 76.69 20.65 -3.34
CA ASP A 9 77.05 21.84 -2.55
C ASP A 9 76.63 23.15 -3.25
N ALA A 10 75.76 23.94 -2.61
CA ALA A 10 75.34 25.26 -3.10
C ALA A 10 75.16 26.28 -1.95
N ARG A 11 76.30 26.61 -1.33
CA ARG A 11 76.67 27.88 -0.70
C ARG A 11 75.55 28.81 -0.18
N TRP A 12 75.53 28.98 1.14
CA TRP A 12 74.99 30.17 1.80
C TRP A 12 75.81 31.41 1.42
N SER A 13 75.14 32.54 1.11
CA SER A 13 75.76 33.87 1.07
C SER A 13 75.11 34.78 2.12
N ALA A 14 75.91 35.33 3.02
CA ALA A 14 75.44 36.18 4.12
C ALA A 14 74.92 37.54 3.62
N ALA A 15 73.77 37.98 4.17
CA ALA A 15 73.27 39.35 4.02
C ALA A 15 73.70 40.21 5.21
N HIS A 16 74.00 41.50 4.96
CA HIS A 16 74.41 42.45 5.99
C HIS A 16 73.27 42.80 6.98
N PRO A 17 73.58 43.08 8.25
CA PRO A 17 72.60 43.45 9.26
C PRO A 17 72.50 44.98 9.42
N ASP A 18 71.63 45.65 8.67
CA ASP A 18 71.17 46.99 9.05
C ASP A 18 69.77 47.28 8.50
N GLY A 19 68.77 47.26 9.39
CA GLY A 19 67.37 47.44 9.04
C GLY A 19 66.49 47.54 10.28
N LYS A 20 66.09 48.76 10.63
CA LYS A 20 65.16 49.04 11.74
C LYS A 20 63.91 48.15 11.68
N PRO A 21 63.40 47.63 12.82
CA PRO A 21 62.14 46.91 12.84
C PRO A 21 61.00 47.85 12.39
N PRO A 22 60.14 47.45 11.44
CA PRO A 22 59.02 48.28 11.02
C PRO A 22 58.00 48.43 12.15
N THR A 23 57.53 49.66 12.36
CA THR A 23 56.47 50.00 13.30
C THR A 23 55.12 49.38 12.88
N PRO A 24 54.22 49.06 13.82
CA PRO A 24 52.95 48.40 13.52
C PRO A 24 51.92 49.39 12.93
N GLY A 25 52.09 49.72 11.65
CA GLY A 25 51.15 50.52 10.87
C GLY A 25 49.89 49.73 10.47
N ALA A 26 48.73 50.36 10.65
CA ALA A 26 47.38 50.03 10.15
C ALA A 26 47.16 48.63 9.53
N SER A 27 46.37 47.80 10.23
CA SER A 27 46.02 46.43 9.83
C SER A 27 45.02 46.36 8.66
N GLY A 28 45.48 46.68 7.45
CA GLY A 28 44.77 46.36 6.20
C GLY A 28 44.78 44.85 5.92
N LEU A 29 43.73 44.34 5.27
CA LEU A 29 43.74 42.97 4.75
C LEU A 29 44.72 42.91 3.57
N THR A 30 45.78 42.11 3.70
CA THR A 30 46.68 41.76 2.59
C THR A 30 45.89 41.11 1.46
N ALA A 31 46.16 41.47 0.20
CA ALA A 31 45.48 40.91 -0.99
C ALA A 31 45.23 39.37 -0.95
N PRO A 32 46.19 38.49 -0.58
CA PRO A 32 45.96 37.04 -0.48
C PRO A 32 44.93 36.60 0.58
N ALA A 33 44.57 37.47 1.54
CA ALA A 33 43.56 37.19 2.56
C ALA A 33 42.15 37.70 2.18
N ALA A 34 42.04 38.59 1.19
CA ALA A 34 40.79 39.21 0.76
C ALA A 34 39.93 38.27 -0.11
N TRP A 35 40.52 37.56 -1.07
CA TRP A 35 39.79 36.62 -1.93
C TRP A 35 39.17 35.43 -1.17
N PRO A 36 39.86 34.77 -0.20
CA PRO A 36 39.24 33.73 0.63
C PRO A 36 38.11 34.27 1.51
N LEU A 37 38.17 35.54 1.93
CA LEU A 37 37.09 36.18 2.68
C LEU A 37 35.85 36.39 1.80
N ALA A 38 36.03 36.87 0.57
CA ALA A 38 34.93 37.05 -0.38
C ALA A 38 34.24 35.71 -0.70
N LEU A 39 35.00 34.63 -0.84
CA LEU A 39 34.46 33.28 -1.07
C LEU A 39 33.75 32.72 0.18
N THR A 40 34.28 33.01 1.38
CA THR A 40 33.59 32.68 2.66
C THR A 40 32.28 33.48 2.81
N ALA A 41 32.26 34.75 2.39
CA ALA A 41 31.05 35.57 2.36
C ALA A 41 30.02 35.07 1.33
N LEU A 42 30.47 34.58 0.17
CA LEU A 42 29.60 33.93 -0.81
C LEU A 42 28.97 32.64 -0.25
N ALA A 43 29.74 31.84 0.51
CA ALA A 43 29.24 30.65 1.20
C ALA A 43 28.19 30.99 2.27
N LEU A 44 28.36 32.10 3.00
CA LEU A 44 27.37 32.62 3.94
C LEU A 44 26.10 33.09 3.21
N LEU A 45 26.25 33.81 2.09
CA LEU A 45 25.12 34.30 1.29
C LEU A 45 24.29 33.15 0.68
N ALA A 46 24.96 32.07 0.24
CA ALA A 46 24.29 30.87 -0.27
C ALA A 46 23.40 30.18 0.78
N HIS A 47 23.67 30.36 2.07
CA HIS A 47 22.86 29.84 3.18
C HIS A 47 21.92 30.88 3.80
N ALA A 48 22.01 32.15 3.41
CA ALA A 48 21.32 33.25 4.09
C ALA A 48 19.81 33.08 4.29
N PRO A 49 19.03 32.51 3.33
CA PRO A 49 17.59 32.29 3.53
C PRO A 49 17.24 31.33 4.68
N MET A 50 18.19 30.48 5.07
CA MET A 50 18.00 29.42 6.06
C MET A 50 18.68 29.75 7.41
N LEU A 51 19.47 30.81 7.48
CA LEU A 51 20.19 31.21 8.69
C LEU A 51 19.29 32.08 9.57
N PRO A 52 18.80 31.59 10.73
CA PRO A 52 17.93 32.37 11.60
C PRO A 52 18.69 33.56 12.17
N LEU A 53 18.01 34.68 12.42
CA LEU A 53 18.65 35.95 12.82
C LEU A 53 19.70 35.83 13.94
N PRO A 54 19.51 35.03 15.02
CA PRO A 54 20.54 34.84 16.05
C PRO A 54 21.86 34.20 15.56
N ALA A 55 21.85 33.44 14.46
CA ALA A 55 23.03 32.77 13.92
C ALA A 55 24.08 33.73 13.34
N TRP A 56 23.67 34.93 12.92
CA TRP A 56 24.59 35.92 12.35
C TRP A 56 25.54 36.51 13.41
N LEU A 57 25.14 36.50 14.69
CA LEU A 57 25.97 36.97 15.80
C LEU A 57 27.25 36.12 15.99
N PRO A 58 27.20 34.79 16.20
CA PRO A 58 28.41 33.98 16.32
C PRO A 58 29.25 33.96 15.04
N LEU A 59 28.64 34.02 13.86
CA LEU A 59 29.36 34.11 12.57
C LEU A 59 30.11 35.45 12.44
N GLY A 60 29.49 36.57 12.84
CA GLY A 60 30.14 37.87 12.92
C GLY A 60 31.28 37.90 13.94
N LEU A 61 31.09 37.32 15.13
CA LEU A 61 32.13 37.17 16.16
C LEU A 61 33.29 36.30 15.68
N ALA A 62 33.01 35.21 14.95
CA ALA A 62 34.03 34.33 14.37
C ALA A 62 34.94 35.08 13.39
N LEU A 63 34.37 35.88 12.48
CA LEU A 63 35.13 36.73 11.55
C LEU A 63 35.88 37.85 12.29
N ALA A 64 35.24 38.51 13.25
CA ALA A 64 35.84 39.57 14.06
C ALA A 64 37.01 39.07 14.92
N SER A 65 37.01 37.78 15.29
CA SER A 65 38.08 37.14 16.05
C SER A 65 39.46 37.25 15.39
N ARG A 66 39.54 37.56 14.09
CA ARG A 66 40.79 37.86 13.37
C ARG A 66 41.56 39.05 13.97
N ARG A 67 40.87 39.97 14.67
CA ARG A 67 41.48 41.13 15.36
C ARG A 67 42.14 40.78 16.70
N LEU A 68 41.95 39.57 17.23
CA LEU A 68 42.55 39.16 18.51
C LEU A 68 44.10 39.12 18.43
N PRO A 69 44.81 39.47 19.52
CA PRO A 69 46.26 39.47 19.56
C PRO A 69 46.84 38.07 19.40
N ARG A 70 48.06 37.99 18.86
CA ARG A 70 48.74 36.73 18.49
C ARG A 70 49.35 36.00 19.70
N ARG A 71 48.52 35.65 20.69
CA ARG A 71 48.90 34.89 21.90
C ARG A 71 48.21 33.52 21.93
N PRO A 72 48.78 32.48 22.58
CA PRO A 72 48.20 31.13 22.57
C PRO A 72 46.77 31.06 23.11
N TRP A 73 46.42 31.90 24.10
CA TRP A 73 45.05 31.99 24.63
C TRP A 73 44.02 32.48 23.60
N ALA A 74 44.42 33.18 22.54
CA ALA A 74 43.50 33.59 21.48
C ALA A 74 43.06 32.40 20.59
N GLY A 75 43.88 31.35 20.49
CA GLY A 75 43.46 30.07 19.90
C GLY A 75 42.43 29.38 20.79
N GLY A 76 42.68 29.33 22.10
CA GLY A 76 41.74 28.81 23.10
C GLY A 76 40.37 29.51 23.08
N LEU A 77 40.35 30.84 22.99
CA LEU A 77 39.10 31.61 22.86
C LEU A 77 38.32 31.28 21.58
N ARG A 78 39.00 31.05 20.45
CA ARG A 78 38.34 30.68 19.19
C ARG A 78 37.76 29.27 19.26
N LEU A 79 38.47 28.33 19.87
CA LEU A 79 37.98 26.97 20.10
C LEU A 79 36.80 26.97 21.08
N ALA A 80 36.88 27.74 22.18
CA ALA A 80 35.78 27.92 23.11
C ALA A 80 34.56 28.57 22.43
N GLY A 81 34.76 29.58 21.58
CA GLY A 81 33.72 30.20 20.77
C GLY A 81 33.07 29.24 19.78
N LEU A 82 33.85 28.35 19.14
CA LEU A 82 33.32 27.27 18.31
C LEU A 82 32.46 26.30 19.12
N LEU A 83 32.99 25.82 20.25
CA LEU A 83 32.28 24.90 21.14
C LEU A 83 30.96 25.50 21.62
N VAL A 84 30.95 26.76 22.06
CA VAL A 84 29.72 27.47 22.45
C VAL A 84 28.76 27.64 21.26
N CYS A 85 29.26 27.94 20.06
CA CYS A 85 28.41 28.01 18.87
C CYS A 85 27.77 26.66 18.53
N CYS A 86 28.54 25.57 18.60
CA CYS A 86 28.07 24.22 18.35
C CYS A 86 27.11 23.71 19.44
N THR A 87 27.36 23.99 20.72
CA THR A 87 26.44 23.61 21.80
C THR A 87 25.14 24.40 21.74
N VAL A 88 25.19 25.72 21.50
CA VAL A 88 23.98 26.53 21.30
C VAL A 88 23.21 26.06 20.07
N ALA A 89 23.88 25.79 18.94
CA ALA A 89 23.22 25.25 17.75
C ALA A 89 22.60 23.86 18.01
N GLY A 90 23.30 22.98 18.72
CA GLY A 90 22.78 21.65 19.09
C GLY A 90 21.62 21.69 20.10
N GLN A 91 21.56 22.70 20.97
CA GLN A 91 20.46 22.91 21.90
C GLN A 91 19.24 23.59 21.24
N VAL A 92 19.45 24.54 20.33
CA VAL A 92 18.37 25.29 19.66
C VAL A 92 17.76 24.51 18.49
N PHE A 93 18.57 23.79 17.72
CA PHE A 93 18.12 23.07 16.52
C PHE A 93 18.21 21.54 16.64
N GLY A 94 18.75 20.99 17.73
CA GLY A 94 19.07 19.57 17.87
C GLY A 94 20.45 19.21 17.32
N TRP A 95 21.19 18.37 18.05
CA TRP A 95 22.61 18.07 17.82
C TRP A 95 22.98 17.44 16.46
N LEU A 96 22.01 16.90 15.72
CA LEU A 96 22.19 16.27 14.41
C LEU A 96 21.27 16.86 13.32
N SER A 97 20.61 18.00 13.58
CA SER A 97 19.80 18.63 12.54
C SER A 97 20.66 19.25 11.44
N SER A 98 20.07 19.37 10.26
CA SER A 98 20.72 20.02 9.12
C SER A 98 21.10 21.48 9.43
N ASP A 99 20.33 22.20 10.26
CA ASP A 99 20.64 23.56 10.70
C ASP A 99 21.85 23.61 11.63
N ALA A 100 21.91 22.74 12.65
CA ALA A 100 23.05 22.69 13.57
C ALA A 100 24.36 22.34 12.86
N LEU A 101 24.31 21.40 11.91
CA LEU A 101 25.46 21.01 11.09
C LEU A 101 25.90 22.13 10.14
N ARG A 102 24.95 22.80 9.45
CA ARG A 102 25.24 23.96 8.59
C ARG A 102 25.89 25.11 9.37
N LEU A 103 25.36 25.44 10.54
CA LEU A 103 25.90 26.48 11.42
C LEU A 103 27.32 26.14 11.89
N SER A 104 27.55 24.91 12.32
CA SER A 104 28.86 24.43 12.78
C SER A 104 29.90 24.47 11.66
N LEU A 105 29.51 24.09 10.42
CA LEU A 105 30.37 24.19 9.24
C LEU A 105 30.76 25.64 8.93
N LEU A 106 29.78 26.56 8.88
CA LEU A 106 30.01 27.97 8.56
C LEU A 106 30.81 28.69 9.66
N ALA A 107 30.57 28.38 10.93
CA ALA A 107 31.35 28.90 12.05
C ALA A 107 32.80 28.39 12.02
N THR A 108 33.00 27.10 11.73
CA THR A 108 34.34 26.50 11.55
C THR A 108 35.09 27.17 10.40
N LEU A 109 34.42 27.41 9.27
CA LEU A 109 35.00 28.07 8.10
C LEU A 109 35.42 29.52 8.41
N ALA A 110 34.54 30.30 9.06
CA ALA A 110 34.81 31.68 9.48
C ALA A 110 35.98 31.77 10.47
N LEU A 111 36.02 30.87 11.47
CA LEU A 111 37.13 30.80 12.42
C LEU A 111 38.44 30.35 11.77
N LYS A 112 38.39 29.38 10.84
CA LYS A 112 39.60 28.92 10.13
C LYS A 112 40.16 30.02 9.23
N TRP A 113 39.32 30.82 8.57
CA TRP A 113 39.76 32.03 7.87
C TRP A 113 40.41 33.08 8.82
N ALA A 114 39.83 33.28 10.01
CA ALA A 114 40.37 34.18 11.03
C ALA A 114 41.69 33.69 11.66
N GLU A 115 41.95 32.39 11.62
CA GLU A 115 43.21 31.76 12.03
C GLU A 115 44.30 31.80 10.95
N SER A 116 43.92 31.46 9.70
CA SER A 116 44.84 31.25 8.57
C SER A 116 45.84 32.40 8.37
N ARG A 117 47.09 32.03 8.09
CA ARG A 117 48.20 32.97 7.85
C ARG A 117 49.06 32.62 6.64
N SER A 118 49.18 31.35 6.29
CA SER A 118 49.90 30.89 5.10
C SER A 118 49.00 30.84 3.88
N GLN A 119 49.58 30.97 2.68
CA GLN A 119 48.87 30.80 1.41
C GLN A 119 48.19 29.42 1.32
N ARG A 120 48.83 28.37 1.85
CA ARG A 120 48.28 27.00 1.89
C ARG A 120 47.01 26.90 2.73
N GLU A 121 46.97 27.52 3.91
CA GLU A 121 45.76 27.57 4.74
C GLU A 121 44.63 28.36 4.06
N TYR A 122 44.96 29.47 3.40
CA TYR A 122 43.98 30.23 2.62
C TYR A 122 43.42 29.45 1.42
N ALA A 123 44.23 28.64 0.74
CA ALA A 123 43.78 27.73 -0.31
C ALA A 123 42.81 26.66 0.24
N LEU A 124 43.11 26.09 1.41
CA LEU A 124 42.25 25.11 2.09
C LEU A 124 40.91 25.73 2.53
N VAL A 125 40.94 26.93 3.10
CA VAL A 125 39.71 27.69 3.44
C VAL A 125 38.89 27.98 2.18
N ALA A 126 39.52 28.37 1.07
CA ALA A 126 38.82 28.61 -0.19
C ALA A 126 38.17 27.34 -0.75
N ALA A 127 38.87 26.20 -0.72
CA ALA A 127 38.30 24.91 -1.13
C ALA A 127 37.12 24.48 -0.25
N ALA A 128 37.25 24.61 1.08
CA ALA A 128 36.15 24.34 2.02
C ALA A 128 34.97 25.29 1.83
N ALA A 129 35.21 26.56 1.47
CA ALA A 129 34.16 27.52 1.14
C ALA A 129 33.42 27.15 -0.16
N CYS A 130 34.09 26.59 -1.18
CA CYS A 130 33.41 26.03 -2.35
C CYS A 130 32.48 24.86 -2.01
N VAL A 131 32.90 23.96 -1.10
CA VAL A 131 32.04 22.88 -0.59
C VAL A 131 30.83 23.46 0.14
N ALA A 132 31.03 24.47 0.99
CA ALA A 132 29.92 25.16 1.65
C ALA A 132 28.96 25.84 0.65
N VAL A 133 29.45 26.53 -0.39
CA VAL A 133 28.58 27.06 -1.46
C VAL A 133 27.76 25.93 -2.08
N ALA A 134 28.37 24.80 -2.41
CA ALA A 134 27.69 23.65 -3.01
C ALA A 134 26.58 23.05 -2.11
N VAL A 135 26.78 23.01 -0.79
CA VAL A 135 25.73 22.63 0.18
C VAL A 135 24.59 23.66 0.21
N GLY A 136 24.91 24.95 0.08
CA GLY A 136 23.91 26.02 -0.02
C GLY A 136 23.01 25.87 -1.26
N LEU A 137 23.57 25.44 -2.41
CA LEU A 137 22.84 25.27 -3.68
C LEU A 137 21.63 24.33 -3.61
N LEU A 138 21.56 23.43 -2.62
CA LEU A 138 20.41 22.55 -2.40
C LEU A 138 19.07 23.31 -2.26
N HIS A 139 19.14 24.60 -1.91
CA HIS A 139 17.98 25.48 -1.71
C HIS A 139 17.73 26.46 -2.88
N TRP A 140 18.65 26.52 -3.86
CA TRP A 140 18.62 27.49 -4.96
C TRP A 140 18.44 26.79 -6.31
N SER A 141 17.22 26.83 -6.83
CA SER A 141 16.91 26.30 -8.16
C SER A 141 17.10 27.34 -9.27
N GLY A 142 17.26 26.87 -10.51
CA GLY A 142 17.36 27.71 -11.71
C GLY A 142 18.61 28.60 -11.76
N GLY A 143 18.47 29.78 -12.37
CA GLY A 143 19.60 30.67 -12.71
C GLY A 143 20.38 31.22 -11.50
N VAL A 144 19.76 31.30 -10.32
CA VAL A 144 20.44 31.81 -9.11
C VAL A 144 21.47 30.81 -8.59
N GLY A 145 21.17 29.50 -8.62
CA GLY A 145 22.14 28.46 -8.28
C GLY A 145 23.34 28.47 -9.24
N LEU A 146 23.10 28.65 -10.54
CA LEU A 146 24.16 28.80 -11.54
C LEU A 146 25.07 30.02 -11.26
N LEU A 147 24.48 31.15 -10.85
CA LEU A 147 25.24 32.35 -10.48
C LEU A 147 26.19 32.08 -9.29
N PHE A 148 25.72 31.38 -8.25
CA PHE A 148 26.57 30.99 -7.12
C PHE A 148 27.73 30.08 -7.54
N VAL A 149 27.50 29.11 -8.44
CA VAL A 149 28.57 28.24 -8.99
C VAL A 149 29.62 29.06 -9.75
N VAL A 150 29.18 29.94 -10.67
CA VAL A 150 30.08 30.78 -11.47
C VAL A 150 30.89 31.73 -10.59
N LEU A 151 30.25 32.41 -9.63
CA LEU A 151 30.95 33.29 -8.68
C LEU A 151 31.94 32.53 -7.80
N SER A 152 31.58 31.33 -7.33
CA SER A 152 32.46 30.46 -6.54
C SER A 152 33.70 30.06 -7.33
N ALA A 153 33.54 29.63 -8.59
CA ALA A 153 34.65 29.28 -9.47
C ALA A 153 35.56 30.49 -9.77
N CYS A 154 35.00 31.66 -10.11
CA CYS A 154 35.77 32.88 -10.35
C CYS A 154 36.57 33.31 -9.11
N LEU A 155 35.97 33.27 -7.92
CA LEU A 155 36.64 33.60 -6.66
C LEU A 155 37.72 32.56 -6.29
N LEU A 156 37.49 31.26 -6.55
CA LEU A 156 38.50 30.23 -6.34
C LEU A 156 39.73 30.47 -7.24
N VAL A 157 39.51 30.81 -8.52
CA VAL A 157 40.62 31.17 -9.42
C VAL A 157 41.33 32.44 -8.94
N ALA A 158 40.59 33.46 -8.46
CA ALA A 158 41.18 34.67 -7.90
C ALA A 158 42.06 34.40 -6.66
N VAL A 159 41.67 33.44 -5.80
CA VAL A 159 42.51 32.97 -4.69
C VAL A 159 43.82 32.36 -5.19
N TYR A 160 43.77 31.43 -6.15
CA TYR A 160 44.98 30.77 -6.67
C TYR A 160 45.88 31.71 -7.47
N SER A 161 45.33 32.61 -8.30
CA SER A 161 46.12 33.63 -9.00
C SER A 161 46.73 34.64 -8.03
N GLY A 162 46.07 34.92 -6.90
CA GLY A 162 46.58 35.76 -5.81
C GLY A 162 47.77 35.16 -5.03
N PHE A 163 48.16 33.91 -5.31
CA PHE A 163 49.37 33.29 -4.77
C PHE A 163 50.54 33.26 -5.76
N SER A 164 50.32 33.59 -7.04
CA SER A 164 51.41 33.77 -8.01
C SER A 164 52.27 34.98 -7.62
N PRO A 165 53.60 34.93 -7.84
CA PRO A 165 54.47 36.06 -7.54
C PRO A 165 54.06 37.32 -8.36
N PRO A 166 54.17 38.52 -7.78
CA PRO A 166 53.70 39.73 -8.45
C PRO A 166 54.65 40.16 -9.56
N ASP A 167 54.30 39.85 -10.82
CA ASP A 167 54.94 40.50 -11.96
C ASP A 167 54.68 42.02 -11.92
N GLY A 168 55.78 42.76 -11.81
CA GLY A 168 55.80 44.16 -11.44
C GLY A 168 55.60 45.11 -12.62
N SER A 169 54.43 45.11 -13.27
CA SER A 169 54.15 46.07 -14.37
C SER A 169 52.69 46.38 -14.72
N THR A 170 51.67 45.82 -14.05
CA THR A 170 50.27 45.98 -14.50
C THR A 170 49.32 46.65 -13.48
N THR A 171 48.47 47.53 -14.00
CA THR A 171 47.43 48.30 -13.28
C THR A 171 46.29 47.39 -12.79
N PRO A 172 45.59 47.76 -11.69
CA PRO A 172 44.65 46.86 -11.00
C PRO A 172 43.47 46.39 -11.85
N LEU A 173 42.98 47.21 -12.78
CA LEU A 173 41.89 46.85 -13.70
C LEU A 173 42.29 45.79 -14.73
N HIS A 174 43.48 45.90 -15.32
CA HIS A 174 43.97 44.91 -16.29
C HIS A 174 44.29 43.57 -15.62
N LYS A 175 44.72 43.57 -14.35
CA LYS A 175 44.84 42.34 -13.53
C LYS A 175 43.49 41.64 -13.34
N GLY A 176 42.41 42.38 -13.08
CA GLY A 176 41.06 41.81 -12.93
C GLY A 176 40.55 41.11 -14.20
N LEU A 177 40.71 41.74 -15.37
CA LEU A 177 40.35 41.16 -16.66
C LEU A 177 41.22 39.95 -17.04
N GLY A 178 42.52 39.97 -16.68
CA GLY A 178 43.41 38.80 -16.83
C GLY A 178 42.92 37.59 -16.03
N ILE A 179 42.60 37.79 -14.75
CA ILE A 179 42.07 36.73 -13.86
C ILE A 179 40.75 36.15 -14.40
N LEU A 180 39.85 36.99 -14.90
CA LEU A 180 38.59 36.53 -15.53
C LEU A 180 38.85 35.70 -16.79
N ARG A 181 39.82 36.08 -17.63
CA ARG A 181 40.21 35.33 -18.83
C ARG A 181 40.82 33.97 -18.46
N GLU A 182 41.72 33.92 -17.48
CA GLU A 182 42.28 32.67 -16.97
C GLU A 182 41.22 31.76 -16.35
N ALA A 183 40.29 32.33 -15.58
CA ALA A 183 39.16 31.58 -15.01
C ALA A 183 38.29 30.96 -16.11
N ALA A 184 37.94 31.74 -17.14
CA ALA A 184 37.19 31.25 -18.29
C ALA A 184 37.92 30.14 -19.05
N GLN A 185 39.24 30.27 -19.27
CA GLN A 185 40.05 29.24 -19.94
C GLN A 185 40.13 27.95 -19.13
N ARG A 186 40.35 28.03 -17.80
CA ARG A 186 40.39 26.85 -16.93
C ARG A 186 39.02 26.18 -16.84
N LEU A 187 37.94 26.96 -16.75
CA LEU A 187 36.56 26.45 -16.81
C LEU A 187 36.28 25.70 -18.12
N LEU A 188 36.70 26.26 -19.26
CA LEU A 188 36.54 25.63 -20.58
C LEU A 188 37.19 24.25 -20.66
N VAL A 189 38.37 24.08 -20.04
CA VAL A 189 39.08 22.78 -19.95
C VAL A 189 38.39 21.80 -18.99
N THR A 190 37.69 22.29 -17.95
CA THR A 190 36.92 21.42 -17.04
C THR A 190 35.54 21.01 -17.58
N LEU A 191 34.98 21.73 -18.55
CA LEU A 191 33.65 21.44 -19.11
C LEU A 191 33.54 20.03 -19.73
N PRO A 192 34.50 19.51 -20.52
CA PRO A 192 34.45 18.14 -21.02
C PRO A 192 34.41 17.09 -19.90
N LEU A 193 35.19 17.27 -18.83
CA LEU A 193 35.17 16.35 -17.68
C LEU A 193 33.84 16.42 -16.93
N ALA A 194 33.29 17.63 -16.74
CA ALA A 194 31.96 17.83 -16.17
C ALA A 194 30.86 17.21 -17.04
N ALA A 195 30.96 17.28 -18.37
CA ALA A 195 30.03 16.66 -19.30
C ALA A 195 30.10 15.12 -19.25
N VAL A 196 31.30 14.54 -19.17
CA VAL A 196 31.48 13.09 -18.97
C VAL A 196 30.87 12.65 -17.64
N LEU A 197 31.13 13.36 -16.54
CA LEU A 197 30.47 13.09 -15.26
C LEU A 197 28.95 13.26 -15.35
N PHE A 198 28.44 14.27 -16.03
CA PHE A 198 27.00 14.52 -16.18
C PHE A 198 26.25 13.50 -17.06
N LEU A 199 26.97 12.77 -17.92
CA LEU A 199 26.44 11.72 -18.80
C LEU A 199 26.59 10.31 -18.20
N PHE A 200 27.73 10.02 -17.56
CA PHE A 200 28.06 8.68 -17.07
C PHE A 200 27.84 8.50 -15.56
N PHE A 201 27.89 9.56 -14.76
CA PHE A 201 27.50 9.46 -13.36
C PHE A 201 25.97 9.44 -13.29
N PRO A 202 25.34 8.43 -12.67
CA PRO A 202 23.90 8.35 -12.59
C PRO A 202 23.39 9.61 -11.88
N ARG A 203 22.49 10.34 -12.53
CA ARG A 203 21.76 11.43 -11.87
C ARG A 203 20.78 10.78 -10.90
N ILE A 204 21.24 10.55 -9.67
CA ILE A 204 20.38 10.18 -8.56
C ILE A 204 19.44 11.37 -8.33
N PRO A 205 18.12 11.23 -8.58
CA PRO A 205 17.18 12.30 -8.30
C PRO A 205 16.96 12.35 -6.79
N GLY A 206 17.61 13.29 -6.12
CA GLY A 206 17.49 13.51 -4.68
C GLY A 206 18.82 13.44 -3.91
N PRO A 207 18.82 13.68 -2.59
CA PRO A 207 20.02 13.68 -1.76
C PRO A 207 20.68 12.29 -1.66
N LEU A 208 21.99 12.22 -1.45
CA LEU A 208 22.71 10.92 -1.29
C LEU A 208 22.20 10.04 -0.12
N TRP A 209 21.42 10.60 0.80
CA TRP A 209 20.73 9.87 1.87
C TRP A 209 19.62 8.95 1.35
N ASP A 210 19.14 9.16 0.11
CA ASP A 210 18.21 8.29 -0.61
C ASP A 210 18.75 6.87 -0.86
N ILE A 211 20.06 6.65 -0.71
CA ILE A 211 20.67 5.31 -0.71
C ILE A 211 20.09 4.43 0.43
N GLY A 212 19.49 5.03 1.47
CA GLY A 212 18.69 4.34 2.48
C GLY A 212 17.52 3.53 1.92
N MET A 213 17.03 3.84 0.71
CA MET A 213 16.02 3.04 -0.01
C MET A 213 16.47 1.59 -0.26
N THR A 214 17.78 1.32 -0.38
CA THR A 214 18.31 -0.05 -0.54
C THR A 214 18.36 -0.83 0.78
N PHE A 215 18.28 -0.14 1.92
CA PHE A 215 18.42 -0.71 3.26
C PHE A 215 17.17 -0.57 4.15
N GLY A 216 16.01 -0.25 3.56
CA GLY A 216 14.71 -0.30 4.25
C GLY A 216 14.44 0.83 5.23
N LEU A 217 15.18 1.95 5.18
CA LEU A 217 14.87 3.14 5.99
C LEU A 217 14.09 4.18 5.16
N PRO A 218 12.88 4.62 5.56
CA PRO A 218 11.99 5.35 4.66
C PRO A 218 11.78 6.81 5.08
N LEU A 219 12.33 7.74 4.29
CA LEU A 219 11.99 9.18 4.21
C LEU A 219 12.19 9.64 2.74
N PRO A 220 11.53 10.71 2.26
CA PRO A 220 11.27 10.93 0.83
C PRO A 220 12.21 11.97 0.17
N ALA A 221 12.29 11.95 -1.18
CA ALA A 221 12.18 13.18 -1.99
C ALA A 221 12.03 12.95 -3.53
N SER A 222 10.81 12.77 -4.05
CA SER A 222 10.50 13.26 -5.41
C SER A 222 9.02 13.61 -5.57
N ILE A 223 8.66 14.88 -5.32
CA ILE A 223 7.30 15.38 -5.50
C ILE A 223 7.10 15.81 -6.96
N GLU A 224 6.35 15.04 -7.73
CA GLU A 224 5.76 15.52 -8.98
C GLU A 224 4.44 16.23 -8.66
N LYS A 225 4.32 17.51 -9.02
CA LYS A 225 3.13 18.34 -8.75
C LYS A 225 1.99 18.06 -9.75
N SER A 226 1.66 16.79 -9.98
CA SER A 226 0.53 16.40 -10.84
C SER A 226 -0.76 16.28 -10.02
N ASN A 227 -1.70 17.20 -10.18
CA ASN A 227 -3.02 17.17 -9.54
C ASN A 227 -3.98 16.09 -10.12
N GLN A 228 -3.44 15.02 -10.71
CA GLN A 228 -4.20 13.93 -11.33
C GLN A 228 -3.93 12.66 -10.56
N GLY A 229 -4.98 12.00 -10.05
CA GLY A 229 -4.91 10.75 -9.32
C GLY A 229 -6.09 10.55 -8.35
N LEU A 230 -6.62 9.33 -8.28
CA LEU A 230 -7.65 8.92 -7.32
C LEU A 230 -7.19 9.27 -5.89
N GLY A 231 -8.08 9.88 -5.11
CA GLY A 231 -7.80 10.28 -3.74
C GLY A 231 -6.91 11.53 -3.56
N ILE A 232 -6.39 12.16 -4.63
CA ILE A 232 -5.62 13.42 -4.56
C ILE A 232 -6.51 14.63 -4.89
N SER A 233 -7.58 14.45 -5.67
CA SER A 233 -8.50 15.50 -6.06
C SER A 233 -9.79 15.51 -5.22
N GLY A 234 -10.27 16.70 -4.84
CA GLY A 234 -11.61 16.91 -4.26
C GLY A 234 -12.78 16.74 -5.25
N ARG A 235 -12.51 16.12 -6.41
CA ARG A 235 -13.47 15.76 -7.45
C ARG A 235 -13.08 14.42 -8.06
N LEU A 236 -14.07 13.63 -8.45
CA LEU A 236 -13.88 12.36 -9.14
C LEU A 236 -14.86 12.26 -10.31
N LYS A 237 -14.33 12.16 -11.53
CA LYS A 237 -15.09 11.77 -12.71
C LYS A 237 -14.72 10.34 -13.09
N PRO A 238 -15.67 9.39 -13.11
CA PRO A 238 -15.39 8.01 -13.51
C PRO A 238 -14.67 7.96 -14.87
N GLY A 239 -13.58 7.20 -14.94
CA GLY A 239 -12.74 7.03 -16.12
C GLY A 239 -11.57 8.02 -16.27
N GLN A 240 -11.53 9.13 -15.53
CA GLN A 240 -10.45 10.12 -15.69
C GLN A 240 -9.09 9.69 -15.13
N THR A 241 -9.04 8.73 -14.21
CA THR A 241 -7.77 8.34 -13.56
C THR A 241 -6.95 7.30 -14.34
N GLN A 242 -7.50 6.79 -15.45
CA GLN A 242 -6.81 5.88 -16.37
C GLN A 242 -5.65 6.57 -17.13
N THR A 243 -5.69 7.90 -17.26
CA THR A 243 -4.60 8.67 -17.87
C THR A 243 -3.52 9.04 -16.86
N GLY A 244 -2.46 8.24 -16.80
CA GLY A 244 -1.14 8.71 -16.36
C GLY A 244 -0.70 8.38 -14.93
N ALA A 245 -1.38 7.50 -14.19
CA ALA A 245 -0.81 6.95 -12.96
C ALA A 245 0.42 6.08 -13.27
N SER A 246 1.61 6.65 -13.16
CA SER A 246 2.85 5.89 -13.27
C SER A 246 2.96 4.89 -12.11
N ASP A 247 3.21 3.62 -12.44
CA ASP A 247 3.23 2.47 -11.51
C ASP A 247 4.39 2.52 -10.47
N GLY A 248 5.07 3.65 -10.34
CA GLY A 248 6.22 3.87 -9.46
C GLY A 248 5.91 4.66 -8.20
N GLN A 249 5.03 5.67 -8.27
CA GLN A 249 4.93 6.69 -7.21
C GLN A 249 4.29 6.14 -5.92
N ALA A 250 5.06 6.23 -4.83
CA ALA A 250 4.59 6.01 -3.47
C ALA A 250 3.59 7.11 -3.08
N VAL A 251 2.50 6.73 -2.41
CA VAL A 251 1.53 7.66 -1.82
C VAL A 251 1.69 7.67 -0.31
N LEU A 252 1.78 6.48 0.30
CA LEU A 252 2.06 6.34 1.71
C LEU A 252 2.90 5.08 1.99
N VAL A 253 3.58 5.09 3.13
CA VAL A 253 4.25 3.92 3.70
C VAL A 253 3.72 3.72 5.11
N ALA A 254 3.08 2.57 5.34
CA ALA A 254 2.60 2.17 6.66
C ALA A 254 3.60 1.23 7.34
N GLU A 255 3.83 1.44 8.63
CA GLU A 255 4.66 0.64 9.54
C GLU A 255 3.74 0.01 10.58
N PHE A 256 3.59 -1.31 10.57
CA PHE A 256 2.78 -2.02 11.58
C PHE A 256 3.63 -2.33 12.82
N ARG A 257 3.02 -2.32 14.01
CA ARG A 257 3.77 -2.57 15.27
C ARG A 257 3.76 -4.02 15.73
N ASP A 258 2.60 -4.68 15.65
CA ASP A 258 2.38 -5.97 16.30
C ASP A 258 2.26 -7.12 15.28
N TRP A 259 1.54 -6.86 14.18
CA TRP A 259 1.38 -7.78 13.05
C TRP A 259 0.97 -6.99 11.81
N VAL A 260 1.38 -7.48 10.62
CA VAL A 260 0.93 -6.94 9.34
C VAL A 260 -0.32 -7.72 8.88
N PRO A 261 -1.47 -7.08 8.67
CA PRO A 261 -2.64 -7.76 8.11
C PRO A 261 -2.43 -8.20 6.65
N PRO A 262 -3.11 -9.28 6.21
CA PRO A 262 -3.15 -9.65 4.80
C PRO A 262 -3.51 -8.45 3.93
N THR A 263 -2.77 -8.24 2.84
CA THR A 263 -2.93 -7.04 1.99
C THR A 263 -4.34 -6.91 1.40
N SER A 264 -5.08 -8.01 1.24
CA SER A 264 -6.50 -8.00 0.84
C SER A 264 -7.42 -7.23 1.79
N LEU A 265 -7.03 -7.03 3.06
CA LEU A 265 -7.80 -6.31 4.09
C LEU A 265 -7.40 -4.84 4.21
N LEU A 266 -6.35 -4.41 3.52
CA LEU A 266 -5.77 -3.08 3.68
C LEU A 266 -6.53 -2.06 2.81
N TYR A 267 -7.72 -1.67 3.27
CA TYR A 267 -8.53 -0.60 2.72
C TYR A 267 -8.13 0.74 3.35
N TRP A 268 -7.23 1.45 2.68
CA TRP A 268 -6.78 2.78 3.07
C TRP A 268 -7.84 3.82 2.68
N ARG A 269 -8.85 3.97 3.55
CA ARG A 269 -9.92 4.96 3.45
C ARG A 269 -9.32 6.35 3.29
N GLY A 270 -9.76 7.06 2.26
CA GLY A 270 -9.44 8.47 2.00
C GLY A 270 -10.72 9.28 1.78
N PRO A 271 -10.79 10.10 0.72
CA PRO A 271 -11.94 10.96 0.45
C PRO A 271 -13.27 10.20 0.27
N VAL A 272 -14.31 10.68 0.97
CA VAL A 272 -15.69 10.19 0.88
C VAL A 272 -16.57 11.22 0.16
N PHE A 273 -17.24 10.78 -0.89
CA PHE A 273 -18.04 11.61 -1.78
C PHE A 273 -19.54 11.38 -1.56
N TYR A 274 -20.24 12.48 -1.32
CA TYR A 274 -21.71 12.50 -1.23
C TYR A 274 -22.36 13.20 -2.41
N ASP A 275 -21.80 14.31 -2.89
CA ASP A 275 -22.46 15.14 -3.89
C ASP A 275 -22.12 14.63 -5.30
N PHE A 276 -23.16 14.35 -6.09
CA PHE A 276 -23.05 13.92 -7.49
C PHE A 276 -23.86 14.86 -8.36
N ASP A 277 -23.26 15.42 -9.40
CA ASP A 277 -23.90 16.38 -10.31
C ASP A 277 -24.45 15.75 -11.60
N GLY A 278 -24.34 14.44 -11.75
CA GLY A 278 -24.72 13.68 -12.95
C GLY A 278 -23.51 13.22 -13.77
N GLN A 279 -22.34 13.83 -13.58
CA GLN A 279 -21.09 13.44 -14.24
C GLN A 279 -19.92 13.25 -13.27
N GLU A 280 -19.85 14.08 -12.23
CA GLU A 280 -18.72 14.18 -11.30
C GLU A 280 -19.20 14.09 -9.86
N TRP A 281 -18.46 13.32 -9.07
CA TRP A 281 -18.55 13.30 -7.62
C TRP A 281 -17.70 14.42 -7.03
N ARG A 282 -18.24 15.14 -6.06
CA ARG A 282 -17.59 16.30 -5.44
C ARG A 282 -17.45 16.12 -3.93
N LEU A 283 -16.25 16.43 -3.44
CA LEU A 283 -16.00 16.50 -2.01
C LEU A 283 -16.69 17.75 -1.45
N ASP A 284 -17.02 17.71 -0.16
CA ASP A 284 -17.63 18.84 0.54
C ASP A 284 -16.79 20.13 0.40
N ALA A 285 -17.48 21.25 0.19
CA ALA A 285 -16.86 22.55 -0.01
C ALA A 285 -15.97 22.97 1.19
N ASP A 286 -16.36 22.68 2.44
CA ASP A 286 -15.54 23.03 3.60
C ASP A 286 -14.21 22.24 3.66
N TYR A 287 -14.20 21.03 3.10
CA TYR A 287 -13.01 20.17 3.05
C TYR A 287 -12.03 20.68 1.99
N THR A 288 -12.55 21.07 0.82
CA THR A 288 -11.74 21.65 -0.26
C THR A 288 -11.26 23.07 0.03
N ALA A 289 -12.00 23.84 0.83
CA ALA A 289 -11.61 25.17 1.29
C ALA A 289 -10.50 25.17 2.36
N GLY A 290 -10.15 24.01 2.93
CA GLY A 290 -9.16 23.91 4.00
C GLY A 290 -9.68 24.37 5.37
N ASN A 291 -11.01 24.44 5.56
CA ASN A 291 -11.65 24.98 6.76
C ASN A 291 -11.66 23.99 7.94
N GLY A 292 -10.54 23.31 8.23
CA GLY A 292 -10.45 22.23 9.22
C GLY A 292 -11.07 22.56 10.59
N ARG A 293 -10.85 23.79 11.09
CA ARG A 293 -11.47 24.29 12.33
C ARG A 293 -13.00 24.30 12.32
N ARG A 294 -13.64 24.61 11.19
CA ARG A 294 -15.12 24.61 11.05
C ARG A 294 -15.66 23.18 11.04
N ILE A 295 -14.99 22.29 10.31
CA ILE A 295 -15.35 20.86 10.27
C ILE A 295 -15.21 20.25 11.67
N MET A 296 -14.11 20.53 12.38
CA MET A 296 -13.88 20.07 13.76
C MET A 296 -14.92 20.60 14.77
N GLN A 297 -15.52 21.77 14.54
CA GLN A 297 -16.61 22.27 15.39
C GLN A 297 -17.91 21.47 15.25
N ALA A 298 -18.15 20.88 14.07
CA ALA A 298 -19.32 20.08 13.71
C ALA A 298 -19.09 18.55 13.78
N GLY A 299 -17.84 18.09 13.78
CA GLY A 299 -17.46 16.68 13.95
C GLY A 299 -17.41 16.22 15.41
N TRP A 300 -17.06 14.95 15.62
CA TRP A 300 -16.92 14.40 16.97
C TRP A 300 -15.64 14.90 17.63
N ARG A 301 -15.81 15.64 18.74
CA ARG A 301 -14.69 16.25 19.47
C ARG A 301 -13.86 15.26 20.29
N ARG A 302 -14.35 14.04 20.51
CA ARG A 302 -13.64 12.95 21.20
C ARG A 302 -13.91 11.64 20.50
N SER A 303 -12.89 10.78 20.44
CA SER A 303 -13.01 9.43 19.89
C SER A 303 -14.06 8.58 20.61
N ALA A 304 -14.29 8.84 21.89
CA ALA A 304 -15.33 8.18 22.68
C ALA A 304 -16.76 8.43 22.14
N ASP A 305 -17.02 9.60 21.57
CA ASP A 305 -18.37 10.01 21.16
C ASP A 305 -18.83 9.26 19.89
N PHE A 306 -17.91 8.93 18.97
CA PHE A 306 -18.21 8.04 17.83
C PHE A 306 -18.19 6.57 18.25
N ARG A 307 -17.31 6.18 19.19
CA ARG A 307 -17.21 4.79 19.67
C ARG A 307 -18.47 4.31 20.39
N ALA A 308 -19.27 5.24 20.93
CA ALA A 308 -20.61 4.94 21.45
C ALA A 308 -21.61 4.44 20.38
N GLY A 309 -21.33 4.66 19.08
CA GLY A 309 -22.12 4.15 17.96
C GLY A 309 -21.64 2.81 17.38
N LEU A 310 -20.58 2.20 17.94
CA LEU A 310 -20.09 0.89 17.54
C LEU A 310 -20.89 -0.24 18.21
N GLN A 311 -21.32 -1.20 17.40
CA GLN A 311 -22.00 -2.42 17.86
C GLN A 311 -21.00 -3.56 18.02
N SER A 312 -20.09 -3.72 17.06
CA SER A 312 -18.93 -4.59 17.19
C SER A 312 -17.68 -3.92 16.59
N ALA A 313 -16.53 -4.26 17.15
CA ALA A 313 -15.23 -3.79 16.71
C ALA A 313 -14.17 -4.85 17.08
N SER A 314 -13.55 -5.43 16.07
CA SER A 314 -12.67 -6.59 16.17
C SER A 314 -11.32 -6.29 15.52
N GLN A 315 -10.26 -6.98 15.98
CA GLN A 315 -8.89 -6.84 15.48
C GLN A 315 -8.41 -5.38 15.37
N GLU A 316 -8.15 -4.72 16.51
CA GLU A 316 -7.49 -3.41 16.51
C GLU A 316 -6.04 -3.57 16.00
N VAL A 317 -5.67 -2.83 14.97
CA VAL A 317 -4.33 -2.85 14.36
C VAL A 317 -3.64 -1.51 14.57
N HIS A 318 -2.41 -1.54 15.08
CA HIS A 318 -1.59 -0.36 15.36
C HIS A 318 -0.56 -0.12 14.26
N TYR A 319 -0.57 1.07 13.65
CA TYR A 319 0.32 1.40 12.55
C TYR A 319 0.66 2.91 12.48
N ARG A 320 1.85 3.20 11.97
CA ARG A 320 2.32 4.57 11.66
C ARG A 320 2.33 4.76 10.15
N ILE A 321 1.71 5.83 9.66
CA ILE A 321 1.77 6.20 8.24
C ILE A 321 2.74 7.38 8.08
N ARG A 322 3.64 7.29 7.10
CA ARG A 322 4.18 8.47 6.40
C ARG A 322 3.37 8.71 5.13
N LEU A 323 2.89 9.93 4.96
CA LEU A 323 2.01 10.34 3.86
C LEU A 323 2.67 11.44 3.03
N THR A 324 2.80 11.18 1.72
CA THR A 324 3.25 12.17 0.75
C THR A 324 2.26 13.34 0.63
N PRO A 325 2.73 14.57 0.35
CA PRO A 325 1.88 15.75 0.29
C PRO A 325 0.92 15.74 -0.90
N HIS A 326 -0.37 15.93 -0.63
CA HIS A 326 -1.44 15.99 -1.63
C HIS A 326 -2.24 17.31 -1.62
N GLY A 327 -2.05 18.15 -0.59
CA GLY A 327 -2.64 19.49 -0.51
C GLY A 327 -4.09 19.56 0.00
N GLY A 328 -4.75 18.44 0.27
CA GLY A 328 -6.06 18.35 0.92
C GLY A 328 -5.99 18.19 2.45
N LEU A 329 -7.15 18.17 3.11
CA LEU A 329 -7.25 17.93 4.57
C LEU A 329 -7.27 16.45 4.97
N TRP A 330 -7.62 15.53 4.07
CA TRP A 330 -7.82 14.13 4.43
C TRP A 330 -6.51 13.41 4.72
N LEU A 331 -6.58 12.51 5.70
CA LEU A 331 -5.55 11.52 6.00
C LEU A 331 -6.07 10.15 5.56
N TYR A 332 -5.15 9.27 5.17
CA TYR A 332 -5.52 7.87 4.94
C TYR A 332 -5.45 7.08 6.24
N GLY A 333 -6.42 6.21 6.46
CA GLY A 333 -6.42 5.26 7.56
C GLY A 333 -7.04 3.95 7.10
N LEU A 334 -6.70 2.85 7.77
CA LEU A 334 -7.39 1.58 7.53
C LEU A 334 -8.83 1.69 8.00
N ASP A 335 -9.76 1.39 7.11
CA ASP A 335 -11.19 1.21 7.33
C ASP A 335 -11.80 2.16 8.39
N LEU A 336 -12.01 1.71 9.63
CA LEU A 336 -12.49 2.54 10.73
C LEU A 336 -11.38 2.87 11.76
N PRO A 337 -11.04 4.15 11.96
CA PRO A 337 -10.06 4.56 12.98
C PRO A 337 -10.57 4.27 14.40
N ALA A 338 -9.73 3.66 15.23
CA ALA A 338 -9.98 3.32 16.63
C ALA A 338 -9.42 4.36 17.61
N ARG A 339 -8.23 4.90 17.31
CA ARG A 339 -7.57 5.99 18.04
C ARG A 339 -6.95 6.96 17.03
N LEU A 340 -6.91 8.24 17.41
CA LEU A 340 -6.40 9.34 16.60
C LEU A 340 -5.13 9.93 17.23
N THR A 341 -4.30 10.59 16.42
CA THR A 341 -3.29 11.52 16.94
C THR A 341 -3.91 12.86 17.33
N THR A 342 -3.18 13.64 18.13
CA THR A 342 -3.49 15.05 18.44
C THR A 342 -3.63 15.92 17.19
N GLU A 343 -2.93 15.59 16.10
CA GLU A 343 -2.91 16.34 14.84
C GLU A 343 -4.06 15.98 13.88
N SER A 344 -4.95 15.07 14.31
CA SER A 344 -6.04 14.52 13.50
C SER A 344 -7.40 14.54 14.22
N PHE A 345 -8.48 14.69 13.46
CA PHE A 345 -9.85 14.58 13.96
C PHE A 345 -10.71 13.74 12.99
N ILE A 346 -11.88 13.29 13.44
CA ILE A 346 -12.86 12.59 12.59
C ILE A 346 -14.06 13.51 12.33
N ALA A 347 -14.41 13.66 11.06
CA ALA A 347 -15.63 14.37 10.67
C ALA A 347 -16.87 13.47 10.79
N ALA A 348 -18.07 14.06 10.76
CA ALA A 348 -19.34 13.35 10.99
C ALA A 348 -19.67 12.24 9.96
N ASP A 349 -18.91 12.17 8.86
CA ASP A 349 -18.98 11.14 7.83
C ASP A 349 -17.88 10.07 7.96
N TRP A 350 -17.17 10.04 9.09
CA TRP A 350 -16.11 9.07 9.38
C TRP A 350 -14.86 9.22 8.49
N GLN A 351 -14.61 10.42 7.93
CA GLN A 351 -13.31 10.76 7.34
C GLN A 351 -12.31 11.20 8.42
N VAL A 352 -11.07 10.68 8.37
CA VAL A 352 -9.95 11.19 9.18
C VAL A 352 -9.36 12.39 8.48
N LEU A 353 -9.29 13.52 9.17
CA LEU A 353 -8.77 14.79 8.65
C LEU A 353 -7.65 15.34 9.53
N ALA A 354 -6.68 16.00 8.91
CA ALA A 354 -5.70 16.85 9.58
C ALA A 354 -6.30 18.25 9.87
N HIS A 355 -5.75 18.94 10.87
CA HIS A 355 -6.16 20.32 11.18
C HIS A 355 -5.83 21.33 10.07
N LEU A 356 -4.81 21.04 9.25
CA LEU A 356 -4.32 21.88 8.16
C LEU A 356 -4.05 21.03 6.91
N PRO A 357 -4.09 21.60 5.69
CA PRO A 357 -3.87 20.83 4.47
C PRO A 357 -2.45 20.25 4.37
N VAL A 358 -2.33 19.00 3.93
CA VAL A 358 -1.07 18.23 3.88
C VAL A 358 -0.19 18.71 2.72
N ARG A 359 0.61 19.76 2.99
CA ARG A 359 1.48 20.44 2.00
C ARG A 359 2.93 19.95 2.00
N GLU A 360 3.34 19.25 3.04
CA GLU A 360 4.63 18.59 3.20
C GLU A 360 4.41 17.13 3.61
N GLU A 361 5.45 16.28 3.60
CA GLU A 361 5.30 14.92 4.12
C GLU A 361 5.05 14.98 5.64
N ILE A 362 4.06 14.22 6.09
CA ILE A 362 3.72 14.08 7.51
C ILE A 362 3.81 12.61 7.93
N SER A 363 4.14 12.41 9.20
CA SER A 363 4.08 11.10 9.86
C SER A 363 3.04 11.15 10.98
N TYR A 364 2.12 10.21 11.00
CA TYR A 364 1.06 10.11 12.02
C TYR A 364 0.78 8.66 12.40
N GLU A 365 0.31 8.45 13.63
CA GLU A 365 0.01 7.12 14.18
C GLU A 365 -1.50 6.93 14.30
N LEU A 366 -2.01 5.82 13.76
CA LEU A 366 -3.40 5.45 13.93
C LEU A 366 -3.47 4.05 14.55
N SER A 367 -4.64 3.78 15.11
CA SER A 367 -5.13 2.42 15.17
C SER A 367 -6.46 2.34 14.46
N SER A 368 -6.80 1.16 13.94
CA SER A 368 -8.06 0.91 13.25
C SER A 368 -8.61 -0.46 13.56
N TRP A 369 -9.93 -0.62 13.41
CA TRP A 369 -10.54 -1.94 13.28
C TRP A 369 -10.73 -2.26 11.80
N LEU A 370 -10.30 -3.44 11.41
CA LEU A 370 -10.55 -3.99 10.06
C LEU A 370 -11.95 -4.61 9.96
N GLU A 371 -12.54 -4.92 11.12
CA GLU A 371 -13.86 -5.52 11.28
C GLU A 371 -14.67 -4.64 12.23
N TRP A 372 -15.73 -3.99 11.72
CA TRP A 372 -16.56 -3.08 12.48
C TRP A 372 -18.01 -3.09 11.98
N THR A 373 -18.95 -2.92 12.92
CA THR A 373 -20.33 -2.52 12.61
C THR A 373 -20.69 -1.30 13.45
N ALA A 374 -21.08 -0.20 12.81
CA ALA A 374 -21.38 1.07 13.48
C ALA A 374 -22.81 1.52 13.19
N GLY A 375 -23.73 1.13 14.07
CA GLY A 375 -25.19 1.23 13.91
C GLY A 375 -25.84 2.37 14.68
N GLY A 376 -25.37 3.61 14.49
CA GLY A 376 -26.05 4.81 14.97
C GLY A 376 -27.15 5.31 14.02
N GLU A 377 -28.05 6.16 14.52
CA GLU A 377 -29.04 6.86 13.69
C GLU A 377 -28.32 7.83 12.73
N LEU A 378 -28.62 7.75 11.44
CA LEU A 378 -28.02 8.64 10.44
C LEU A 378 -28.63 10.04 10.54
N LEU A 379 -27.82 11.03 10.90
CA LEU A 379 -28.17 12.46 10.95
C LEU A 379 -29.04 12.86 9.73
N PRO A 380 -30.22 13.48 9.91
CA PRO A 380 -31.16 13.73 8.81
C PRO A 380 -30.56 14.46 7.60
N ALA A 381 -29.66 15.43 7.84
CA ALA A 381 -28.94 16.12 6.77
C ALA A 381 -27.99 15.20 5.98
N LEU A 382 -27.28 14.30 6.66
CA LEU A 382 -26.46 13.28 5.99
C LEU A 382 -27.33 12.25 5.26
N ARG A 383 -28.48 11.86 5.82
CA ARG A 383 -29.43 10.95 5.15
C ARG A 383 -29.97 11.56 3.86
N GLN A 384 -30.40 12.82 3.89
CA GLN A 384 -30.88 13.53 2.71
C GLN A 384 -29.79 13.64 1.63
N ARG A 385 -28.56 14.03 2.01
CA ARG A 385 -27.42 14.12 1.09
C ARG A 385 -26.99 12.76 0.53
N ALA A 386 -27.06 11.71 1.35
CA ALA A 386 -26.77 10.33 0.97
C ALA A 386 -27.86 9.67 0.10
N LEU A 387 -29.00 10.33 -0.10
CA LEU A 387 -30.08 9.92 -1.01
C LEU A 387 -30.20 10.85 -2.23
N ALA A 388 -29.51 11.99 -2.23
CA ALA A 388 -29.62 13.00 -3.28
C ALA A 388 -29.10 12.48 -4.63
N LEU A 389 -29.89 12.69 -5.68
CA LEU A 389 -29.56 12.42 -7.08
C LEU A 389 -30.11 13.54 -7.98
N PRO A 390 -29.39 13.95 -9.03
CA PRO A 390 -29.92 14.89 -10.03
C PRO A 390 -31.12 14.28 -10.78
N GLN A 391 -32.08 15.14 -11.15
CA GLN A 391 -33.26 14.71 -11.90
C GLN A 391 -32.97 14.46 -13.39
N ASP A 392 -31.98 15.16 -13.96
CA ASP A 392 -31.67 15.18 -15.40
C ASP A 392 -30.42 14.36 -15.77
N SER A 393 -30.15 13.26 -15.05
CA SER A 393 -29.01 12.37 -15.30
C SER A 393 -29.34 10.91 -14.99
N ASN A 394 -28.82 10.00 -15.81
CA ASN A 394 -28.88 8.54 -15.66
C ASN A 394 -30.30 8.01 -15.36
N PRO A 395 -31.30 8.35 -16.22
CA PRO A 395 -32.70 8.03 -15.97
C PRO A 395 -32.99 6.54 -15.93
N ARG A 396 -32.26 5.69 -16.70
CA ARG A 396 -32.49 4.24 -16.72
C ARG A 396 -31.97 3.58 -15.46
N LEU A 397 -30.79 3.96 -14.99
CA LEU A 397 -30.19 3.45 -13.75
C LEU A 397 -31.03 3.87 -12.53
N ARG A 398 -31.58 5.09 -12.55
CA ARG A 398 -32.54 5.56 -11.54
C ARG A 398 -33.87 4.81 -11.58
N ALA A 399 -34.44 4.59 -12.76
CA ALA A 399 -35.66 3.79 -12.91
C ALA A 399 -35.45 2.34 -12.44
N PHE A 400 -34.29 1.75 -12.74
CA PHE A 400 -33.91 0.41 -12.29
C PHE A 400 -33.77 0.35 -10.77
N GLY A 401 -33.08 1.30 -10.13
CA GLY A 401 -32.99 1.36 -8.67
C GLY A 401 -34.35 1.54 -7.99
N ALA A 402 -35.20 2.44 -8.51
CA ALA A 402 -36.55 2.64 -7.99
C ALA A 402 -37.45 1.38 -8.13
N ALA A 403 -37.21 0.53 -9.13
CA ALA A 403 -37.88 -0.76 -9.25
C ALA A 403 -37.40 -1.75 -8.16
N LEU A 404 -36.10 -1.76 -7.84
CA LEU A 404 -35.56 -2.60 -6.76
C LEU A 404 -36.16 -2.27 -5.39
N THR A 405 -36.58 -1.02 -5.11
CA THR A 405 -37.26 -0.65 -3.85
C THR A 405 -38.49 -1.52 -3.56
N SER A 406 -39.15 -2.05 -4.60
CA SER A 406 -40.31 -2.95 -4.42
C SER A 406 -39.97 -4.34 -3.89
N ALA A 407 -38.68 -4.70 -3.80
CA ALA A 407 -38.21 -6.03 -3.43
C ALA A 407 -38.21 -6.35 -1.93
N GLY A 408 -38.20 -5.34 -1.04
CA GLY A 408 -38.22 -5.55 0.40
C GLY A 408 -37.18 -4.73 1.17
N ASP A 409 -36.33 -5.41 1.92
CA ASP A 409 -35.35 -4.79 2.83
C ASP A 409 -33.99 -4.50 2.17
N THR A 410 -33.10 -3.82 2.91
CA THR A 410 -31.77 -3.40 2.44
C THR A 410 -30.93 -4.56 1.89
N ASP A 411 -31.03 -5.74 2.50
CA ASP A 411 -30.25 -6.91 2.11
C ASP A 411 -30.83 -7.55 0.83
N THR A 412 -32.15 -7.66 0.70
CA THR A 412 -32.80 -8.15 -0.54
C THR A 412 -32.48 -7.25 -1.73
N VAL A 413 -32.55 -5.92 -1.55
CA VAL A 413 -32.19 -4.94 -2.60
C VAL A 413 -30.72 -5.06 -2.99
N LEU A 414 -29.82 -5.25 -2.02
CA LEU A 414 -28.40 -5.44 -2.29
C LEU A 414 -28.14 -6.73 -3.08
N GLN A 415 -28.73 -7.85 -2.65
CA GLN A 415 -28.59 -9.15 -3.32
C GLN A 415 -29.06 -9.08 -4.78
N GLN A 416 -30.19 -8.44 -5.06
CA GLN A 416 -30.68 -8.27 -6.44
C GLN A 416 -29.76 -7.37 -7.30
N ALA A 417 -29.24 -6.29 -6.72
CA ALA A 417 -28.29 -5.40 -7.41
C ALA A 417 -26.96 -6.11 -7.73
N LEU A 418 -26.45 -6.95 -6.83
CA LEU A 418 -25.23 -7.72 -7.04
C LEU A 418 -25.45 -8.94 -7.95
N ALA A 419 -26.60 -9.60 -7.86
CA ALA A 419 -26.99 -10.65 -8.80
C ALA A 419 -27.10 -10.11 -10.23
N THR A 420 -27.49 -8.85 -10.40
CA THR A 420 -27.46 -8.15 -11.70
C THR A 420 -26.03 -8.02 -12.22
N LEU A 421 -25.07 -7.65 -11.36
CA LEU A 421 -23.64 -7.57 -11.74
C LEU A 421 -23.03 -8.95 -12.05
N ALA A 422 -23.35 -9.97 -11.24
CA ALA A 422 -22.85 -11.33 -11.42
C ALA A 422 -23.36 -11.97 -12.73
N ASN A 423 -24.67 -11.88 -12.99
CA ASN A 423 -25.31 -12.54 -14.12
C ASN A 423 -25.37 -11.67 -15.40
N GLY A 424 -25.14 -10.36 -15.30
CA GLY A 424 -25.27 -9.42 -16.41
C GLY A 424 -24.09 -9.37 -17.39
N GLY A 425 -23.04 -10.17 -17.16
CA GLY A 425 -21.86 -10.25 -18.04
C GLY A 425 -20.88 -9.09 -17.89
N TYR A 426 -20.88 -8.40 -16.74
CA TYR A 426 -20.02 -7.26 -16.48
C TYR A 426 -18.52 -7.65 -16.35
N ARG A 427 -17.63 -6.73 -16.74
CA ARG A 427 -16.17 -6.95 -16.74
C ARG A 427 -15.41 -5.76 -16.17
N VAL A 428 -14.53 -6.03 -15.22
CA VAL A 428 -13.57 -5.06 -14.71
C VAL A 428 -12.40 -4.93 -15.69
N ARG A 429 -12.06 -3.70 -16.09
CA ARG A 429 -10.86 -3.34 -16.88
C ARG A 429 -10.31 -1.99 -16.45
N ASP A 430 -8.99 -1.92 -16.31
CA ASP A 430 -8.28 -0.66 -16.01
C ASP A 430 -8.07 0.22 -17.26
N ARG A 431 -8.25 -0.33 -18.46
CA ARG A 431 -8.11 0.37 -19.73
C ARG A 431 -9.27 0.03 -20.65
N PHE A 432 -10.09 1.04 -20.96
CA PHE A 432 -11.19 1.01 -21.92
C PHE A 432 -11.49 2.44 -22.37
N THR A 433 -12.43 2.62 -23.31
CA THR A 433 -12.94 3.95 -23.67
C THR A 433 -14.08 4.30 -22.71
N PRO A 434 -13.91 5.24 -21.75
CA PRO A 434 -14.95 5.54 -20.78
C PRO A 434 -16.14 6.25 -21.44
N PRO A 435 -17.39 5.86 -21.13
CA PRO A 435 -18.57 6.64 -21.50
C PRO A 435 -18.51 8.08 -20.99
N THR A 436 -19.11 9.01 -21.74
CA THR A 436 -19.08 10.45 -21.45
C THR A 436 -20.46 11.08 -21.60
N GLY A 437 -20.76 12.10 -20.79
CA GLY A 437 -22.04 12.81 -20.80
C GLY A 437 -22.77 12.66 -19.47
N ALA A 438 -23.98 13.23 -19.37
CA ALA A 438 -24.82 13.13 -18.17
C ALA A 438 -25.31 11.69 -17.90
N ASP A 439 -25.43 10.88 -18.95
CA ASP A 439 -25.93 9.49 -18.89
C ASP A 439 -24.80 8.45 -19.01
N ALA A 440 -23.56 8.84 -18.68
CA ALA A 440 -22.40 7.96 -18.77
C ALA A 440 -22.53 6.69 -17.91
N LEU A 441 -23.24 6.76 -16.78
CA LEU A 441 -23.47 5.60 -15.91
C LEU A 441 -24.57 4.68 -16.45
N ASP A 442 -25.57 5.23 -17.15
CA ASP A 442 -26.55 4.44 -17.93
C ASP A 442 -25.85 3.68 -19.07
N THR A 443 -25.02 4.36 -19.87
CA THR A 443 -24.25 3.75 -20.97
C THR A 443 -23.33 2.65 -20.45
N PHE A 444 -22.63 2.88 -19.34
CA PHE A 444 -21.84 1.83 -18.70
C PHE A 444 -22.71 0.66 -18.22
N TRP A 445 -23.79 0.94 -17.48
CA TRP A 445 -24.56 -0.10 -16.80
C TRP A 445 -25.34 -1.00 -17.76
N PHE A 446 -25.94 -0.46 -18.82
CA PHE A 446 -26.81 -1.24 -19.70
C PHE A 446 -26.14 -1.68 -21.00
N GLU A 447 -25.22 -0.89 -21.54
CA GLU A 447 -24.67 -1.06 -22.89
C GLU A 447 -23.24 -1.60 -22.90
N THR A 448 -22.26 -0.88 -22.33
CA THR A 448 -20.85 -1.33 -22.43
C THR A 448 -20.55 -2.47 -21.47
N ARG A 449 -21.03 -2.40 -20.22
CA ARG A 449 -20.77 -3.35 -19.12
C ARG A 449 -19.30 -3.64 -18.82
N GLU A 450 -18.38 -2.90 -19.43
CA GLU A 450 -16.95 -2.95 -19.18
C GLU A 450 -16.53 -1.61 -18.52
N GLY A 451 -15.84 -1.68 -17.38
CA GLY A 451 -15.50 -0.50 -16.57
C GLY A 451 -14.38 -0.73 -15.54
N ASN A 452 -13.86 0.33 -14.94
CA ASN A 452 -12.96 0.25 -13.78
C ASN A 452 -13.76 0.36 -12.47
N ALA A 453 -13.11 0.18 -11.33
CA ALA A 453 -13.74 0.28 -10.00
C ALA A 453 -14.55 1.59 -9.80
N GLU A 454 -14.13 2.70 -10.41
CA GLU A 454 -14.85 3.98 -10.35
C GLU A 454 -16.25 3.90 -10.97
N PHE A 455 -16.39 3.27 -12.14
CA PHE A 455 -17.69 3.11 -12.80
C PHE A 455 -18.61 2.14 -12.04
N PHE A 456 -18.08 1.00 -11.59
CA PHE A 456 -18.83 0.06 -10.76
C PHE A 456 -19.33 0.73 -9.49
N ALA A 457 -18.45 1.36 -8.72
CA ALA A 457 -18.82 1.99 -7.46
C ALA A 457 -19.74 3.23 -7.66
N ALA A 458 -19.48 4.08 -8.66
CA ALA A 458 -20.34 5.23 -8.95
C ALA A 458 -21.75 4.82 -9.37
N SER A 459 -21.90 3.89 -10.31
CA SER A 459 -23.22 3.39 -10.73
C SER A 459 -23.94 2.69 -9.59
N PHE A 460 -23.23 1.91 -8.78
CA PHE A 460 -23.84 1.19 -7.68
C PHE A 460 -24.31 2.14 -6.55
N VAL A 461 -23.60 3.24 -6.26
CA VAL A 461 -24.12 4.28 -5.36
C VAL A 461 -25.38 4.93 -5.94
N VAL A 462 -25.41 5.28 -7.23
CA VAL A 462 -26.61 5.85 -7.87
C VAL A 462 -27.79 4.87 -7.82
N LEU A 463 -27.54 3.58 -8.05
CA LEU A 463 -28.53 2.52 -7.97
C LEU A 463 -29.13 2.41 -6.55
N MET A 464 -28.28 2.32 -5.52
CA MET A 464 -28.72 2.22 -4.12
C MET A 464 -29.50 3.45 -3.67
N ARG A 465 -29.05 4.66 -4.06
CA ARG A 465 -29.79 5.91 -3.78
C ARG A 465 -31.16 5.94 -4.42
N ALA A 466 -31.26 5.52 -5.69
CA ALA A 466 -32.53 5.42 -6.39
C ALA A 466 -33.45 4.36 -5.76
N ALA A 467 -32.88 3.31 -5.17
CA ALA A 467 -33.59 2.31 -4.38
C ALA A 467 -34.01 2.78 -2.97
N GLY A 468 -33.70 4.04 -2.58
CA GLY A 468 -34.03 4.59 -1.26
C GLY A 468 -33.04 4.22 -0.15
N ILE A 469 -31.93 3.57 -0.47
CA ILE A 469 -30.85 3.20 0.46
C ILE A 469 -29.82 4.34 0.50
N PRO A 470 -29.53 4.94 1.68
CA PRO A 470 -28.53 6.00 1.76
C PRO A 470 -27.14 5.43 1.44
N ALA A 471 -26.49 5.97 0.40
CA ALA A 471 -25.23 5.44 -0.12
C ALA A 471 -24.21 6.55 -0.41
N ARG A 472 -22.92 6.21 -0.30
CA ARG A 472 -21.80 7.12 -0.55
C ARG A 472 -20.66 6.41 -1.27
N LEU A 473 -19.93 7.16 -2.08
CA LEU A 473 -18.78 6.67 -2.81
C LEU A 473 -17.52 6.95 -1.99
N VAL A 474 -16.70 5.93 -1.76
CA VAL A 474 -15.44 6.08 -1.02
C VAL A 474 -14.28 5.84 -1.96
N THR A 475 -13.24 6.67 -1.84
CA THR A 475 -11.98 6.50 -2.58
C THR A 475 -10.81 6.36 -1.62
N GLY A 476 -9.76 5.73 -2.11
CA GLY A 476 -8.53 5.54 -1.36
C GLY A 476 -7.63 4.56 -2.08
N TYR A 477 -7.04 3.64 -1.32
CA TYR A 477 -6.19 2.58 -1.86
C TYR A 477 -6.58 1.23 -1.27
N ARG A 478 -6.46 0.15 -2.05
CA ARG A 478 -6.66 -1.23 -1.60
C ARG A 478 -5.36 -2.02 -1.76
N GLY A 479 -4.89 -2.64 -0.69
CA GLY A 479 -3.65 -3.42 -0.71
C GLY A 479 -2.40 -2.61 -0.40
N GLY A 480 -1.39 -2.75 -1.26
CA GLY A 480 -0.02 -2.30 -0.99
C GLY A 480 0.96 -3.46 -1.06
N LYS A 481 2.25 -3.14 -1.24
CA LYS A 481 3.33 -4.12 -1.31
C LYS A 481 4.03 -4.22 0.04
N LEU A 482 3.91 -5.37 0.71
CA LEU A 482 4.75 -5.70 1.87
C LEU A 482 6.23 -5.72 1.45
N MET A 483 7.07 -5.04 2.21
CA MET A 483 8.52 -5.04 2.01
C MET A 483 9.13 -6.24 2.74
N ALA A 484 9.89 -7.06 2.00
CA ALA A 484 10.37 -8.35 2.50
C ALA A 484 11.18 -8.22 3.79
N LEU A 485 10.91 -9.10 4.76
CA LEU A 485 11.55 -9.14 6.09
C LEU A 485 11.34 -7.88 6.95
N THR A 486 10.26 -7.13 6.72
CA THR A 486 9.90 -5.94 7.51
C THR A 486 8.39 -5.80 7.68
N ASP A 487 7.96 -5.01 8.67
CA ASP A 487 6.55 -4.68 8.92
C ASP A 487 6.04 -3.46 8.11
N TYR A 488 6.72 -3.12 7.00
CA TYR A 488 6.36 -1.99 6.14
C TYR A 488 5.51 -2.39 4.94
N VAL A 489 4.39 -1.71 4.74
CA VAL A 489 3.57 -1.80 3.53
C VAL A 489 3.69 -0.50 2.71
N LEU A 490 4.20 -0.64 1.49
CA LEU A 490 4.32 0.44 0.52
C LEU A 490 3.04 0.53 -0.34
N VAL A 491 2.30 1.63 -0.20
CA VAL A 491 1.11 1.91 -1.00
C VAL A 491 1.46 2.89 -2.10
N LYS A 492 1.43 2.39 -3.34
CA LYS A 492 1.61 3.17 -4.57
C LYS A 492 0.30 3.67 -5.18
N ARG A 493 0.40 4.67 -6.07
CA ARG A 493 -0.69 5.18 -6.90
C ARG A 493 -1.48 4.11 -7.69
N SER A 494 -0.83 3.02 -8.09
CA SER A 494 -1.48 1.90 -8.80
C SER A 494 -2.39 1.03 -7.93
N HIS A 495 -2.37 1.19 -6.60
CA HIS A 495 -3.34 0.55 -5.69
C HIS A 495 -4.62 1.37 -5.50
N ALA A 496 -4.79 2.46 -6.26
CA ALA A 496 -5.93 3.34 -6.10
C ALA A 496 -7.24 2.60 -6.36
N HIS A 497 -8.19 2.72 -5.43
CA HIS A 497 -9.43 1.96 -5.45
C HIS A 497 -10.62 2.84 -5.06
N ALA A 498 -11.79 2.45 -5.55
CA ALA A 498 -13.07 3.08 -5.22
C ALA A 498 -14.07 1.99 -4.85
N TRP A 499 -14.77 2.17 -3.73
CA TRP A 499 -15.75 1.22 -3.21
C TRP A 499 -17.00 1.93 -2.71
N VAL A 500 -18.04 1.16 -2.43
CA VAL A 500 -19.32 1.67 -1.98
C VAL A 500 -19.48 1.50 -0.47
N GLU A 501 -20.10 2.48 0.17
CA GLU A 501 -20.71 2.29 1.48
C GLU A 501 -22.20 2.59 1.41
N ILE A 502 -22.99 1.70 2.00
CA ILE A 502 -24.43 1.87 2.18
C ILE A 502 -24.77 1.90 3.66
N TRP A 503 -25.81 2.63 4.03
CA TRP A 503 -26.36 2.66 5.38
C TRP A 503 -27.56 1.73 5.46
N ASP A 504 -27.52 0.79 6.40
CA ASP A 504 -28.61 -0.12 6.72
C ASP A 504 -29.22 0.23 8.09
N GLN A 505 -30.54 0.10 8.22
CA GLN A 505 -31.24 0.47 9.44
C GLN A 505 -30.96 -0.54 10.56
N GLY A 506 -30.26 -0.08 11.60
CA GLY A 506 -29.88 -0.91 12.74
C GLY A 506 -28.53 -1.61 12.63
N LYS A 507 -27.90 -1.68 11.44
CA LYS A 507 -26.48 -2.09 11.27
C LYS A 507 -25.56 -0.91 10.96
N GLY A 508 -26.12 0.15 10.39
CA GLY A 508 -25.44 1.40 10.02
C GLY A 508 -24.62 1.30 8.73
N TRP A 509 -23.51 2.04 8.66
CA TRP A 509 -22.67 2.05 7.45
C TRP A 509 -21.94 0.71 7.29
N ARG A 510 -22.00 0.14 6.08
CA ARG A 510 -21.26 -1.06 5.68
C ARG A 510 -20.60 -0.88 4.32
N ARG A 511 -19.35 -1.35 4.17
CA ARG A 511 -18.66 -1.45 2.87
C ARG A 511 -19.31 -2.56 2.03
N VAL A 512 -19.45 -2.29 0.74
CA VAL A 512 -19.78 -3.26 -0.30
C VAL A 512 -18.62 -3.27 -1.31
N ASP A 513 -17.83 -4.34 -1.28
CA ASP A 513 -16.75 -4.66 -2.23
C ASP A 513 -16.53 -6.19 -2.20
N PRO A 514 -16.40 -6.91 -3.32
CA PRO A 514 -16.12 -8.35 -3.33
C PRO A 514 -14.85 -8.76 -2.55
N ILE A 515 -14.89 -9.98 -1.99
CA ILE A 515 -13.77 -10.63 -1.29
C ILE A 515 -12.92 -11.46 -2.24
N ASP A 516 -11.65 -11.60 -1.90
CA ASP A 516 -10.68 -12.41 -2.61
C ASP A 516 -10.56 -13.80 -1.96
N ILE A 517 -10.81 -14.87 -2.72
CA ILE A 517 -10.55 -16.25 -2.30
C ILE A 517 -9.26 -16.73 -2.97
N VAL A 518 -8.27 -17.13 -2.16
CA VAL A 518 -6.99 -17.65 -2.64
C VAL A 518 -6.93 -19.15 -2.38
N PHE A 519 -6.66 -19.95 -3.41
CA PHE A 519 -6.59 -21.40 -3.32
C PHE A 519 -5.43 -21.94 -4.19
N THR A 520 -5.14 -23.23 -4.10
CA THR A 520 -4.09 -23.88 -4.89
C THR A 520 -4.65 -25.08 -5.65
N VAL A 521 -4.23 -25.22 -6.90
CA VAL A 521 -4.61 -26.33 -7.79
C VAL A 521 -3.35 -27.10 -8.19
N PRO A 522 -3.38 -28.44 -8.31
CA PRO A 522 -2.24 -29.22 -8.81
C PRO A 522 -1.76 -28.71 -10.18
N GLN A 523 -0.45 -28.74 -10.42
CA GLN A 523 0.12 -28.25 -11.68
C GLN A 523 -0.40 -28.97 -12.92
N ASP A 524 -0.82 -30.23 -12.80
CA ASP A 524 -1.28 -31.07 -13.92
C ASP A 524 -2.64 -30.59 -14.47
N GLU A 525 -3.48 -30.02 -13.62
CA GLU A 525 -4.79 -29.42 -13.99
C GLU A 525 -4.63 -28.02 -14.61
N LEU A 526 -3.45 -27.37 -14.50
CA LEU A 526 -3.21 -26.01 -15.01
C LEU A 526 -3.55 -25.87 -16.51
N GLY A 527 -3.26 -26.92 -17.29
CA GLY A 527 -3.55 -26.95 -18.73
C GLY A 527 -5.05 -26.87 -19.02
N ALA A 528 -5.87 -27.64 -18.29
CA ALA A 528 -7.33 -27.61 -18.40
C ALA A 528 -7.87 -26.25 -17.94
N VAL A 529 -7.51 -25.79 -16.72
CA VAL A 529 -7.94 -24.50 -16.17
C VAL A 529 -7.64 -23.35 -17.15
N ARG A 530 -6.43 -23.30 -17.71
CA ARG A 530 -6.06 -22.25 -18.68
C ARG A 530 -6.84 -22.35 -19.99
N THR A 531 -7.14 -23.55 -20.47
CA THR A 531 -7.90 -23.76 -21.71
C THR A 531 -9.34 -23.29 -21.54
N HIS A 532 -10.02 -23.71 -20.47
CA HIS A 532 -11.40 -23.29 -20.20
C HIS A 532 -11.49 -21.79 -19.84
N MET A 533 -10.54 -21.24 -19.07
CA MET A 533 -10.49 -19.78 -18.78
C MET A 533 -10.29 -18.91 -20.03
N GLN A 534 -9.69 -19.45 -21.10
CA GLN A 534 -9.57 -18.75 -22.39
C GLN A 534 -10.86 -18.82 -23.22
N ALA A 535 -11.68 -19.85 -23.04
CA ALA A 535 -12.98 -19.99 -23.70
C ALA A 535 -14.06 -19.18 -22.99
N GLU A 536 -14.15 -19.29 -21.66
CA GLU A 536 -15.21 -18.66 -20.86
C GLU A 536 -14.78 -18.31 -19.43
N ALA A 537 -15.68 -17.64 -18.70
CA ALA A 537 -15.49 -17.25 -17.32
C ALA A 537 -15.64 -18.46 -16.37
N LEU A 538 -14.55 -18.91 -15.76
CA LEU A 538 -14.60 -20.01 -14.79
C LEU A 538 -15.31 -19.62 -13.49
N THR A 539 -16.44 -20.26 -13.24
CA THR A 539 -17.24 -20.14 -12.02
C THR A 539 -16.54 -20.84 -10.84
N VAL A 540 -16.52 -20.16 -9.70
CA VAL A 540 -15.90 -20.66 -8.46
C VAL A 540 -16.93 -20.57 -7.33
N GLU A 541 -17.33 -21.72 -6.82
CA GLU A 541 -18.19 -21.86 -5.65
C GLU A 541 -17.34 -21.97 -4.38
N VAL A 542 -17.77 -21.29 -3.33
CA VAL A 542 -17.10 -21.23 -2.03
C VAL A 542 -18.01 -21.86 -0.99
N LEU A 543 -17.58 -22.93 -0.34
CA LEU A 543 -18.38 -23.66 0.64
C LEU A 543 -17.73 -23.60 2.03
N ALA A 544 -18.54 -23.73 3.08
CA ALA A 544 -18.02 -24.07 4.39
C ALA A 544 -17.53 -25.53 4.37
N ARG A 545 -16.54 -25.84 5.21
CA ARG A 545 -15.86 -27.15 5.26
C ARG A 545 -16.77 -28.38 5.52
N GLU A 546 -18.03 -28.16 5.87
CA GLU A 546 -19.03 -29.19 6.21
C GLU A 546 -20.44 -28.83 5.66
N ALA A 547 -20.52 -28.06 4.56
CA ALA A 547 -21.81 -27.63 3.98
C ALA A 547 -21.93 -27.97 2.49
N ASP A 548 -23.05 -28.57 2.09
CA ASP A 548 -23.36 -28.87 0.69
C ASP A 548 -23.78 -27.65 -0.13
N ALA A 549 -24.27 -26.59 0.52
CA ALA A 549 -24.64 -25.34 -0.12
C ALA A 549 -23.46 -24.34 -0.15
N PRO A 550 -23.19 -23.67 -1.28
CA PRO A 550 -22.17 -22.63 -1.34
C PRO A 550 -22.58 -21.41 -0.49
N LEU A 551 -21.60 -20.88 0.25
CA LEU A 551 -21.69 -19.61 0.97
C LEU A 551 -21.77 -18.43 -0.01
N ALA A 552 -21.04 -18.53 -1.13
CA ALA A 552 -21.08 -17.59 -2.23
C ALA A 552 -20.51 -18.21 -3.51
N THR A 553 -20.81 -17.57 -4.64
CA THR A 553 -20.30 -17.94 -5.97
C THR A 553 -19.65 -16.73 -6.63
N GLY A 554 -18.45 -16.91 -7.18
CA GLY A 554 -17.69 -15.88 -7.88
C GLY A 554 -16.95 -16.42 -9.09
N ARG A 555 -15.85 -15.77 -9.47
CA ARG A 555 -15.10 -16.09 -10.71
C ARG A 555 -13.60 -16.11 -10.46
N LEU A 556 -12.89 -17.02 -11.12
CA LEU A 556 -11.42 -17.00 -11.21
C LEU A 556 -10.94 -15.69 -11.88
N THR A 557 -10.02 -14.97 -11.23
CA THR A 557 -9.47 -13.69 -11.73
C THR A 557 -7.96 -13.73 -11.98
N VAL A 558 -7.19 -14.47 -11.18
CA VAL A 558 -5.73 -14.58 -11.35
C VAL A 558 -5.27 -16.03 -11.22
N ILE A 559 -4.39 -16.43 -12.13
CA ILE A 559 -3.55 -17.61 -12.01
C ILE A 559 -2.11 -17.11 -11.79
N ASP A 560 -1.43 -17.59 -10.76
CA ASP A 560 -0.03 -17.22 -10.49
C ASP A 560 0.87 -17.70 -11.62
N ASN A 561 1.89 -16.91 -11.97
CA ASN A 561 2.86 -17.26 -13.01
C ASN A 561 4.02 -18.12 -12.49
N ARG A 562 3.93 -18.59 -11.24
CA ARG A 562 4.90 -19.49 -10.60
C ARG A 562 4.21 -20.76 -10.12
N ILE A 563 4.85 -21.90 -10.38
CA ILE A 563 4.53 -23.18 -9.74
C ILE A 563 5.33 -23.25 -8.44
N ASP A 564 4.72 -23.67 -7.34
CA ASP A 564 5.44 -24.03 -6.14
C ASP A 564 6.02 -25.44 -6.30
N THR A 565 7.34 -25.54 -6.42
CA THR A 565 8.05 -26.81 -6.66
C THR A 565 8.15 -27.69 -5.43
N ALA A 566 7.82 -27.20 -4.22
CA ALA A 566 7.80 -28.01 -3.02
C ALA A 566 6.48 -28.79 -2.87
N THR A 567 5.37 -28.24 -3.37
CA THR A 567 4.03 -28.84 -3.30
C THR A 567 3.49 -29.34 -4.63
N GLY A 568 4.08 -28.93 -5.77
CA GLY A 568 3.57 -29.26 -7.11
C GLY A 568 2.28 -28.52 -7.47
N THR A 569 2.02 -27.37 -6.87
CA THR A 569 0.75 -26.62 -7.03
C THR A 569 0.93 -25.22 -7.57
N VAL A 570 -0.10 -24.70 -8.22
CA VAL A 570 -0.22 -23.33 -8.71
C VAL A 570 -1.21 -22.57 -7.84
N ARG A 571 -0.84 -21.36 -7.40
CA ARG A 571 -1.74 -20.48 -6.65
C ARG A 571 -2.72 -19.79 -7.59
N MET A 572 -3.96 -19.70 -7.16
CA MET A 572 -5.07 -19.09 -7.89
C MET A 572 -5.85 -18.14 -7.01
N LYS A 573 -6.50 -17.16 -7.63
CA LYS A 573 -7.32 -16.15 -6.97
C LYS A 573 -8.68 -16.09 -7.67
N ALA A 574 -9.75 -16.30 -6.92
CA ALA A 574 -11.10 -15.95 -7.31
C ALA A 574 -11.54 -14.65 -6.63
N GLU A 575 -12.42 -13.91 -7.29
CA GLU A 575 -13.12 -12.75 -6.74
C GLU A 575 -14.60 -13.14 -6.57
N VAL A 576 -15.11 -12.92 -5.37
CA VAL A 576 -16.41 -13.45 -4.92
C VAL A 576 -17.19 -12.33 -4.22
N PRO A 577 -18.47 -12.07 -4.57
CA PRO A 577 -19.30 -11.13 -3.82
C PRO A 577 -19.40 -11.54 -2.35
N ASN A 578 -19.22 -10.60 -1.42
CA ASN A 578 -19.33 -10.83 0.02
C ASN A 578 -20.25 -9.77 0.65
N ASP A 579 -21.50 -9.82 0.21
CA ASP A 579 -22.54 -8.83 0.44
C ASP A 579 -23.21 -8.95 1.82
N THR A 580 -23.33 -10.19 2.27
CA THR A 580 -23.88 -10.64 3.54
C THR A 580 -22.81 -10.75 4.64
N GLN A 581 -21.54 -10.50 4.31
CA GLN A 581 -20.38 -10.67 5.21
C GLN A 581 -20.28 -12.09 5.81
N THR A 582 -20.80 -13.09 5.09
CA THR A 582 -20.75 -14.51 5.45
C THR A 582 -19.37 -15.13 5.25
N LEU A 583 -18.57 -14.58 4.33
CA LEU A 583 -17.18 -14.94 4.14
C LEU A 583 -16.27 -14.01 4.94
N TRP A 584 -15.45 -14.59 5.81
CA TRP A 584 -14.56 -13.87 6.70
C TRP A 584 -13.11 -13.87 6.18
N PRO A 585 -12.35 -12.80 6.41
CA PRO A 585 -10.90 -12.80 6.19
C PRO A 585 -10.19 -14.00 6.82
N ASN A 586 -9.31 -14.65 6.05
CA ASN A 586 -8.57 -15.85 6.46
C ASN A 586 -9.44 -17.07 6.86
N GLN A 587 -10.75 -17.05 6.58
CA GLN A 587 -11.60 -18.22 6.75
C GLN A 587 -11.13 -19.36 5.84
N LEU A 588 -10.98 -20.55 6.42
CA LEU A 588 -10.76 -21.76 5.65
C LEU A 588 -12.09 -22.18 5.00
N VAL A 589 -12.08 -22.27 3.67
CA VAL A 589 -13.22 -22.59 2.83
C VAL A 589 -12.87 -23.74 1.89
N GLU A 590 -13.87 -24.53 1.49
CA GLU A 590 -13.76 -25.42 0.34
C GLU A 590 -14.04 -24.62 -0.94
N VAL A 591 -13.35 -24.95 -2.02
CA VAL A 591 -13.47 -24.26 -3.31
C VAL A 591 -13.76 -25.28 -4.40
N ARG A 592 -14.93 -25.16 -5.04
CA ARG A 592 -15.31 -25.96 -6.21
C ARG A 592 -15.26 -25.07 -7.45
N MET A 593 -14.42 -25.41 -8.42
CA MET A 593 -14.26 -24.66 -9.67
C MET A 593 -14.81 -25.48 -10.82
N LEU A 594 -15.88 -25.01 -11.45
CA LEU A 594 -16.52 -25.68 -12.57
C LEU A 594 -15.72 -25.41 -13.86
N LEU A 595 -15.13 -26.45 -14.45
CA LEU A 595 -14.36 -26.35 -15.70
C LEU A 595 -15.23 -26.57 -16.94
N GLU A 596 -16.11 -27.57 -16.93
CA GLU A 596 -17.03 -27.89 -18.01
C GLU A 596 -18.25 -28.68 -17.50
N THR A 597 -19.33 -28.66 -18.26
CA THR A 597 -20.53 -29.49 -18.02
C THR A 597 -20.77 -30.38 -19.23
N ARG A 598 -20.44 -31.66 -19.13
CA ARG A 598 -20.67 -32.64 -20.20
C ARG A 598 -22.11 -33.17 -20.18
N ARG A 599 -22.82 -33.01 -21.30
CA ARG A 599 -24.19 -33.51 -21.48
C ARG A 599 -24.17 -34.79 -22.31
N GLY A 600 -24.94 -35.80 -21.90
CA GLY A 600 -25.02 -37.09 -22.60
C GLY A 600 -23.81 -38.02 -22.41
N ALA A 601 -22.99 -37.78 -21.38
CA ALA A 601 -21.94 -38.71 -20.98
C ALA A 601 -22.55 -40.00 -20.40
N LEU A 602 -22.01 -41.16 -20.77
CA LEU A 602 -22.38 -42.43 -20.14
C LEU A 602 -21.65 -42.55 -18.79
N VAL A 603 -22.40 -42.82 -17.73
CA VAL A 603 -21.88 -42.93 -16.37
C VAL A 603 -22.35 -44.23 -15.73
N VAL A 604 -21.51 -44.78 -14.86
CA VAL A 604 -21.85 -45.86 -13.92
C VAL A 604 -21.50 -45.39 -12.51
N PRO A 605 -22.13 -45.93 -11.44
CA PRO A 605 -21.65 -45.73 -10.08
C PRO A 605 -20.19 -46.17 -9.96
N ASP A 606 -19.34 -45.40 -9.26
CA ASP A 606 -17.92 -45.75 -9.08
C ASP A 606 -17.76 -47.11 -8.38
N ALA A 607 -18.66 -47.42 -7.43
CA ALA A 607 -18.75 -48.72 -6.77
C ALA A 607 -18.96 -49.92 -7.73
N ALA A 608 -19.49 -49.68 -8.95
CA ALA A 608 -19.64 -50.72 -9.97
C ALA A 608 -18.33 -51.05 -10.69
N VAL A 609 -17.35 -50.15 -10.65
CA VAL A 609 -16.06 -50.28 -11.35
C VAL A 609 -15.09 -51.09 -10.49
N GLN A 610 -14.67 -52.22 -11.02
CA GLN A 610 -13.74 -53.15 -10.40
C GLN A 610 -12.38 -53.11 -11.12
N GLN A 611 -11.30 -53.39 -10.40
CA GLN A 611 -9.94 -53.45 -10.95
C GLN A 611 -9.49 -54.90 -11.11
N GLY A 612 -9.13 -55.30 -12.32
CA GLY A 612 -8.66 -56.63 -12.67
C GLY A 612 -7.23 -56.64 -13.24
N PRO A 613 -6.68 -57.83 -13.54
CA PRO A 613 -5.33 -57.96 -14.11
C PRO A 613 -5.15 -57.21 -15.44
N ASP A 614 -6.22 -57.16 -16.24
CA ASP A 614 -6.25 -56.55 -17.57
C ASP A 614 -6.81 -55.11 -17.58
N GLY A 615 -7.03 -54.52 -16.39
CA GLY A 615 -7.55 -53.15 -16.22
C GLY A 615 -8.93 -53.09 -15.56
N ALA A 616 -9.62 -51.96 -15.73
CA ALA A 616 -10.93 -51.71 -15.14
C ALA A 616 -12.03 -52.51 -15.87
N PHE A 617 -12.99 -53.03 -15.11
CA PHE A 617 -14.15 -53.77 -15.63
C PHE A 617 -15.39 -53.52 -14.78
N VAL A 618 -16.56 -53.85 -15.32
CA VAL A 618 -17.84 -53.89 -14.58
C VAL A 618 -18.50 -55.25 -14.76
N TYR A 619 -19.45 -55.59 -13.90
CA TYR A 619 -20.36 -56.71 -14.12
C TYR A 619 -21.65 -56.20 -14.77
N VAL A 620 -21.91 -56.65 -15.99
CA VAL A 620 -23.17 -56.42 -16.71
C VAL A 620 -24.08 -57.64 -16.52
N ILE A 621 -25.36 -57.41 -16.27
CA ILE A 621 -26.37 -58.46 -16.16
C ILE A 621 -26.85 -58.83 -17.57
N VAL A 622 -26.73 -60.10 -17.93
CA VAL A 622 -27.26 -60.68 -19.17
C VAL A 622 -27.96 -61.98 -18.82
N ASP A 623 -29.25 -62.12 -19.15
CA ASP A 623 -30.05 -63.32 -18.86
C ASP A 623 -29.96 -63.80 -17.40
N HIS A 624 -30.04 -62.87 -16.43
CA HIS A 624 -29.84 -63.10 -14.99
C HIS A 624 -28.45 -63.63 -14.57
N HIS A 625 -27.43 -63.48 -15.42
CA HIS A 625 -26.04 -63.88 -15.12
C HIS A 625 -25.10 -62.67 -15.18
N ALA A 626 -24.11 -62.65 -14.26
CA ALA A 626 -23.14 -61.57 -14.15
C ALA A 626 -21.96 -61.78 -15.13
N VAL A 627 -21.92 -60.99 -16.20
CA VAL A 627 -20.89 -61.02 -17.24
C VAL A 627 -19.86 -59.93 -17.00
N VAL A 628 -18.59 -60.30 -16.86
CA VAL A 628 -17.47 -59.35 -16.79
C VAL A 628 -17.32 -58.64 -18.13
N ARG A 629 -17.33 -57.30 -18.11
CA ARG A 629 -17.07 -56.48 -19.30
C ARG A 629 -15.98 -55.44 -19.01
N PRO A 630 -14.85 -55.42 -19.76
CA PRO A 630 -13.81 -54.42 -19.57
C PRO A 630 -14.34 -53.04 -19.95
N VAL A 631 -13.97 -52.01 -19.18
CA VAL A 631 -14.40 -50.63 -19.41
C VAL A 631 -13.22 -49.67 -19.41
N ARG A 632 -13.27 -48.65 -20.27
CA ARG A 632 -12.32 -47.55 -20.26
C ARG A 632 -12.95 -46.36 -19.54
N ILE A 633 -12.59 -46.17 -18.27
CA ILE A 633 -12.99 -44.99 -17.50
C ILE A 633 -12.22 -43.77 -18.01
N GLU A 634 -12.91 -42.66 -18.27
CA GLU A 634 -12.29 -41.39 -18.63
C GLU A 634 -11.94 -40.57 -17.39
N ARG A 635 -12.91 -40.42 -16.47
CA ARG A 635 -12.76 -39.67 -15.22
C ARG A 635 -13.77 -40.16 -14.18
N ILE A 636 -13.38 -40.16 -12.92
CA ILE A 636 -14.30 -40.33 -11.78
C ILE A 636 -14.60 -38.94 -11.21
N VAL A 637 -15.87 -38.64 -10.98
CA VAL A 637 -16.34 -37.34 -10.46
C VAL A 637 -17.41 -37.59 -9.40
N GLY A 638 -17.06 -37.38 -8.14
CA GLY A 638 -17.93 -37.78 -7.02
C GLY A 638 -18.10 -39.30 -7.00
N GLU A 639 -19.34 -39.76 -6.91
CA GLU A 639 -19.71 -41.18 -6.88
C GLU A 639 -19.94 -41.80 -8.28
N LEU A 640 -19.64 -41.07 -9.35
CA LEU A 640 -19.88 -41.49 -10.74
C LEU A 640 -18.58 -41.61 -11.54
N ALA A 641 -18.43 -42.72 -12.24
CA ALA A 641 -17.37 -42.95 -13.22
C ALA A 641 -17.91 -42.69 -14.64
N ILE A 642 -17.30 -41.75 -15.36
CA ILE A 642 -17.58 -41.50 -16.78
C ILE A 642 -16.90 -42.60 -17.61
N VAL A 643 -17.70 -43.37 -18.35
CA VAL A 643 -17.21 -44.46 -19.18
C VAL A 643 -17.08 -44.01 -20.63
N ALA A 644 -15.88 -44.09 -21.18
CA ALA A 644 -15.63 -43.80 -22.60
C ALA A 644 -16.00 -44.99 -23.50
N GLU A 645 -15.67 -46.21 -23.07
CA GLU A 645 -15.88 -47.46 -23.82
C GLU A 645 -16.21 -48.62 -22.90
N GLY A 646 -16.98 -49.59 -23.38
CA GLY A 646 -17.19 -50.88 -22.71
C GLY A 646 -18.60 -51.14 -22.19
N VAL A 647 -19.47 -50.12 -22.08
CA VAL A 647 -20.91 -50.30 -21.77
C VAL A 647 -21.77 -49.40 -22.66
N THR A 648 -23.07 -49.67 -22.70
CA THR A 648 -24.09 -48.94 -23.44
C THR A 648 -25.22 -48.49 -22.50
N PRO A 649 -26.06 -47.52 -22.88
CA PRO A 649 -27.20 -47.07 -22.06
C PRO A 649 -28.29 -48.13 -21.78
N ALA A 650 -28.20 -49.31 -22.41
CA ALA A 650 -29.14 -50.41 -22.24
C ALA A 650 -28.58 -51.57 -21.39
N ASP A 651 -27.32 -51.49 -20.98
CA ASP A 651 -26.70 -52.51 -20.12
C ASP A 651 -27.07 -52.27 -18.65
N GLU A 652 -27.64 -53.28 -17.99
CA GLU A 652 -27.82 -53.27 -16.54
C GLU A 652 -26.49 -53.60 -15.84
N VAL A 653 -25.98 -52.69 -15.02
CA VAL A 653 -24.68 -52.83 -14.36
C VAL A 653 -24.87 -53.05 -12.86
N VAL A 654 -24.17 -54.05 -12.29
CA VAL A 654 -24.21 -54.33 -10.86
C VAL A 654 -23.53 -53.20 -10.07
N SER A 655 -24.28 -52.52 -9.19
CA SER A 655 -23.77 -51.46 -8.31
C SER A 655 -23.37 -51.93 -6.90
N GLU A 656 -23.87 -53.08 -6.44
CA GLU A 656 -23.59 -53.64 -5.11
C GLU A 656 -23.45 -55.17 -5.14
N GLY A 657 -22.76 -55.75 -4.15
CA GLY A 657 -22.69 -57.21 -3.96
C GLY A 657 -21.57 -57.95 -4.72
N HIS A 658 -20.67 -57.23 -5.40
CA HIS A 658 -19.61 -57.81 -6.24
C HIS A 658 -18.70 -58.84 -5.55
N SER A 659 -18.54 -58.74 -4.23
CA SER A 659 -17.73 -59.68 -3.42
C SER A 659 -18.23 -61.13 -3.46
N ARG A 660 -19.48 -61.35 -3.90
CA ARG A 660 -20.07 -62.68 -4.10
C ARG A 660 -20.11 -63.11 -5.57
N LEU A 661 -19.80 -62.20 -6.50
CA LEU A 661 -19.86 -62.47 -7.92
C LEU A 661 -18.59 -63.12 -8.45
N ARG A 662 -18.81 -63.95 -9.45
CA ARG A 662 -17.80 -64.53 -10.35
C ARG A 662 -18.35 -64.37 -11.77
N PRO A 663 -17.51 -64.48 -12.82
CA PRO A 663 -18.03 -64.61 -14.18
C PRO A 663 -19.07 -65.74 -14.24
N ASP A 664 -20.22 -65.46 -14.87
CA ASP A 664 -21.35 -66.39 -15.02
C ASP A 664 -22.06 -66.78 -13.70
N ALA A 665 -21.98 -65.93 -12.66
CA ALA A 665 -22.77 -66.10 -11.45
C ALA A 665 -24.24 -65.65 -11.67
N GLU A 666 -25.19 -66.51 -11.29
CA GLU A 666 -26.62 -66.15 -11.22
C GLU A 666 -26.82 -64.94 -10.28
N VAL A 667 -27.43 -63.88 -10.79
CA VAL A 667 -27.78 -62.66 -10.07
C VAL A 667 -29.29 -62.52 -9.99
N ARG A 668 -29.78 -62.17 -8.79
CA ARG A 668 -31.19 -61.86 -8.54
C ARG A 668 -31.29 -60.40 -8.17
N LEU A 669 -32.29 -59.73 -8.73
CA LEU A 669 -32.52 -58.32 -8.45
C LEU A 669 -33.29 -58.18 -7.15
N GLU A 670 -33.01 -57.12 -6.40
CA GLU A 670 -33.69 -56.87 -5.12
C GLU A 670 -35.15 -56.48 -5.38
N GLY A 671 -36.05 -57.46 -5.26
CA GLY A 671 -37.47 -57.34 -5.60
C GLY A 671 -38.09 -58.60 -6.22
N ASP A 672 -37.28 -59.56 -6.69
CA ASP A 672 -37.78 -60.78 -7.32
C ASP A 672 -38.58 -61.67 -6.32
N PRO A 673 -39.78 -62.16 -6.68
CA PRO A 673 -40.63 -62.93 -5.78
C PRO A 673 -40.06 -64.33 -5.51
N VAL A 674 -39.92 -64.68 -4.21
CA VAL A 674 -39.34 -65.96 -3.75
C VAL A 674 -40.20 -67.17 -4.19
N PRO A 675 -39.64 -68.12 -4.98
CA PRO A 675 -40.37 -69.33 -5.34
C PRO A 675 -40.24 -70.43 -4.26
N GLY A 676 -41.36 -70.76 -3.61
CA GLY A 676 -41.62 -72.12 -3.09
C GLY A 676 -40.98 -72.54 -1.76
N GLY A 677 -41.65 -72.25 -0.64
CA GLY A 677 -41.58 -73.02 0.61
C GLY A 677 -42.96 -73.58 0.97
N PRO A 678 -43.13 -74.90 1.23
CA PRO A 678 -44.46 -75.49 1.37
C PRO A 678 -45.08 -75.33 2.78
N GLY A 679 -46.11 -74.48 2.88
CA GLY A 679 -47.44 -74.83 3.41
C GLY A 679 -47.67 -75.08 4.92
N GLY A 680 -48.56 -74.25 5.51
CA GLY A 680 -49.29 -74.46 6.77
C GLY A 680 -48.71 -73.70 7.99
N ASP A 681 -49.49 -73.20 8.96
CA ASP A 681 -50.94 -73.02 9.12
C ASP A 681 -51.16 -72.14 10.39
N ASN A 682 -52.26 -71.43 10.73
CA ASN A 682 -53.58 -71.15 10.14
C ASN A 682 -54.11 -69.80 10.72
N THR A 683 -55.23 -69.24 10.22
CA THR A 683 -56.07 -68.17 10.85
C THR A 683 -55.43 -66.79 11.13
N GLY A 684 -56.11 -65.65 11.06
CA GLY A 684 -57.54 -65.37 10.89
C GLY A 684 -58.01 -64.32 11.92
N ALA A 685 -58.53 -63.18 11.45
CA ALA A 685 -58.87 -61.98 12.25
C ALA A 685 -57.67 -61.29 12.96
N GLY A 686 -57.68 -59.99 13.21
CA GLY A 686 -58.68 -58.96 12.91
C GLY A 686 -58.78 -57.93 14.03
N ASN A 687 -59.09 -56.69 13.63
CA ASN A 687 -59.48 -55.54 14.45
C ASN A 687 -58.39 -54.54 14.89
N THR A 688 -58.90 -53.32 15.03
CA THR A 688 -58.29 -52.02 15.29
C THR A 688 -57.93 -51.79 16.77
N GLY A 689 -57.25 -50.66 17.05
CA GLY A 689 -57.60 -49.88 18.24
C GLY A 689 -56.47 -49.51 19.22
N THR A 690 -55.93 -48.30 19.02
CA THR A 690 -55.79 -47.25 20.06
C THR A 690 -55.31 -47.56 21.49
N GLY A 691 -54.29 -46.81 21.92
CA GLY A 691 -54.01 -46.49 23.33
C GLY A 691 -53.10 -47.48 24.07
N ASN A 692 -52.44 -47.10 25.17
CA ASN A 692 -52.46 -45.83 25.89
C ASN A 692 -51.09 -45.57 26.55
N ALA A 693 -50.85 -44.32 26.95
CA ALA A 693 -49.66 -43.89 27.68
C ALA A 693 -49.66 -44.33 29.17
N GLY A 694 -48.49 -44.18 29.81
CA GLY A 694 -48.38 -43.94 31.25
C GLY A 694 -47.65 -45.02 32.04
N GLY A 695 -46.63 -44.63 32.81
CA GLY A 695 -45.89 -45.55 33.69
C GLY A 695 -44.58 -44.97 34.22
N ALA A 696 -44.65 -43.92 35.04
CA ALA A 696 -43.47 -43.31 35.65
C ALA A 696 -43.04 -44.00 36.95
N ALA A 697 -41.80 -43.67 37.35
CA ALA A 697 -41.33 -43.43 38.72
C ALA A 697 -40.46 -44.49 39.44
N SER A 698 -39.43 -43.95 40.12
CA SER A 698 -38.59 -44.55 41.17
C SER A 698 -37.68 -45.74 40.77
N GLY A 699 -36.56 -46.01 41.44
CA GLY A 699 -35.88 -45.21 42.46
C GLY A 699 -35.23 -46.04 43.58
N ARG A 700 -33.91 -45.85 43.75
CA ARG A 700 -33.12 -45.97 45.00
C ARG A 700 -32.47 -47.34 45.35
N ALA A 701 -31.25 -47.20 45.90
CA ALA A 701 -30.40 -48.17 46.62
C ALA A 701 -29.75 -49.31 45.80
N GLY A 702 -28.48 -49.68 46.01
CA GLY A 702 -27.41 -49.05 46.81
C GLY A 702 -26.34 -50.05 47.30
N GLY A 703 -25.12 -49.58 47.62
CA GLY A 703 -24.19 -50.29 48.52
C GLY A 703 -22.72 -50.50 48.07
N ALA A 704 -21.79 -50.15 48.98
CA ALA A 704 -20.42 -50.69 49.17
C ALA A 704 -19.35 -50.48 48.04
N ALA A 705 -18.05 -50.21 48.28
CA ALA A 705 -17.19 -49.98 49.44
C ALA A 705 -15.75 -49.66 48.93
N SER A 706 -14.80 -49.38 49.85
CA SER A 706 -13.35 -49.10 49.66
C SER A 706 -13.00 -47.87 48.80
N GLU A 707 -12.52 -46.75 49.36
CA GLU A 707 -11.25 -46.48 50.09
C GLU A 707 -10.01 -46.40 49.19
N GLY A 708 -9.32 -45.25 49.22
CA GLY A 708 -8.16 -44.94 48.37
C GLY A 708 -7.78 -43.46 48.42
N ALA A 709 -7.37 -42.98 49.60
CA ALA A 709 -7.12 -41.60 49.99
C ALA A 709 -6.46 -40.63 48.96
N GLY A 710 -6.88 -39.36 49.00
CA GLY A 710 -6.08 -38.20 48.55
C GLY A 710 -5.06 -37.78 49.63
N PRO A 711 -4.81 -36.46 49.91
CA PRO A 711 -5.53 -35.30 49.37
C PRO A 711 -4.74 -33.95 49.19
N ARG A 712 -5.42 -32.99 48.53
CA ARG A 712 -5.51 -31.52 48.84
C ARG A 712 -4.33 -30.54 48.67
N GLY A 713 -4.74 -29.28 48.43
CA GLY A 713 -3.91 -28.08 48.34
C GLY A 713 -4.25 -27.24 47.10
N GLU A 714 -5.54 -27.03 46.76
CA GLU A 714 -6.38 -25.95 47.28
C GLU A 714 -5.84 -24.54 46.95
N ALA A 715 -6.53 -23.85 46.04
CA ALA A 715 -6.27 -22.45 45.69
C ALA A 715 -6.93 -21.50 46.70
N PRO A 716 -6.55 -20.21 46.66
CA PRO A 716 -7.61 -19.21 46.51
C PRO A 716 -7.34 -18.15 45.44
N ARG A 717 -8.45 -17.70 44.84
CA ARG A 717 -8.59 -16.49 44.00
C ARG A 717 -8.54 -15.21 44.88
N PRO A 718 -8.68 -13.99 44.31
CA PRO A 718 -7.90 -13.39 43.22
C PRO A 718 -7.41 -11.96 43.59
N ARG A 719 -6.72 -11.30 42.66
CA ARG A 719 -6.87 -9.85 42.41
C ARG A 719 -6.94 -9.61 40.90
#